data_AF-A0A818R2C9-F1
#
_entry.id   AF-A0A818R2C9-F1
#
_cell.length_a   1.000
_cell.length_b   1.000
_cell.length_c   1.000
_cell.angle_alpha   90.00
_cell.angle_beta   90.00
_cell.angle_gamma   90.00
#
_symmetry.space_group_name_H-M   'P 1'
#
loop_
_entity.id
_entity.type
_entity.pdbx_description
1 polymer ?
#
loop_
_entity_poly.entity_id
_entity_poly.type
_entity_poly.pdbx_seq_one_letter_code
_entity_poly.pdbx_strand_id
1 'polypeptide(L)'
;MGCGPSETVAATHPTVSPPIINGQSKQASDESLKNDLNQRRTSTTSHTSKKIRINSAASIHSTTKRVTSASSKTTTTDLKSSTVGKKSRTPSLALYDDANYDLVIIWVDPHIIDSEKTYVNSLTKFRRITDAVFTFNEFDQCIHFLDHIYEKTAFLIVSDSIVEQFLPLVIGKPHLDFIYILNQTKRKIELVNAWKKKVKGLFDDIEEIFKAITADSNHIDSWIPMSILPKNDIKKNENEANELNSSFMYMCLLTEILLKMQYDYKARNTLSEFCRGRYLDNEEELNLINEFEQNHKSQSAVYWYTRDCFLYKTMNFALRTQDMEIIMKMGFFIRDLHEQLATMYKNQVDQQKVLVFRGQGILLNEFDKIRKNIGGLMSFNVFLSTSTDIEISLNFAKGAENDPKLVPVLFRMHIDPTKSSVPFADVTKWSSFSYEKETLFSMHTIFRIMDVRRNEGQYWNIILSLTSDTDPELMKLTDHLRQEIGGGSHLQQLGNLMLKMGKFDRAKDMFSTERNITNEGTWFEQIRFNHQLGYIFRENGEFVKALSYYEKALDIQKANLPKNHPSLAPIYNNIASVCYSIGDFSRALSFYKTALDIELKSLPSDHRNLSNTYNNLGSVHCSIGDYSIALQFFTKTLGIRQKTLPDNHPDMASIYNNIGSVYNSLGEYTKALAHYQKAIDIQEKTLLSTHIDLSTSYSNIGITYNAMGDHEKALESHKKALEIRTKSLLSHHPDIALSYNNIGSVEIDMGHYTTALWYLEKALEVRDNCDAGYHVGFANVYDNIGRVYQSMDDKLKAQSNFQTALEIRKHSLDENHPDIANSYNNLGAIYNLMEEKQKAIEYCEKALVIQKQSLSENHPSLANTYNNIGLIYHSMKDNTKALTFCQQALALQLKSLPEGHPSIATTYNNIGLIHNSMKDYPTALSMYEKVLSIQQNAMPVKEQSLGITYYNIGSTYSLMENCAQAISFFERALTIQQKASEPNQKDLVNTYNIIGRMYNEMNDYEKAISFYERSITICEDHFANDEQLLATTYHN
;
A
#
# COMPACT_ATOMS: atom_id res chain seq x y z
N MET A 1 -32.75 -19.89 -11.84
CA MET A 1 -33.86 -20.71 -12.42
C MET A 1 -34.39 -21.62 -11.33
N GLY A 2 -35.64 -22.12 -11.40
CA GLY A 2 -36.30 -22.74 -10.25
C GLY A 2 -36.98 -24.09 -10.52
N CYS A 3 -36.95 -24.93 -9.49
CA CYS A 3 -37.75 -26.12 -9.14
C CYS A 3 -37.30 -26.49 -7.70
N GLY A 4 -38.06 -27.13 -6.82
CA GLY A 4 -39.46 -27.57 -6.80
C GLY A 4 -39.65 -28.38 -5.50
N PRO A 5 -40.77 -28.26 -4.76
CA PRO A 5 -40.86 -28.81 -3.39
C PRO A 5 -41.18 -30.32 -3.35
N SER A 6 -40.53 -31.01 -2.41
CA SER A 6 -40.86 -32.35 -1.90
C SER A 6 -40.28 -32.47 -0.48
N GLU A 7 -40.76 -33.30 0.43
CA GLU A 7 -42.12 -33.80 0.70
C GLU A 7 -42.16 -34.16 2.21
N THR A 8 -43.33 -34.29 2.83
CA THR A 8 -43.41 -34.49 4.29
C THR A 8 -43.11 -35.92 4.73
N VAL A 9 -42.12 -36.09 5.61
CA VAL A 9 -41.97 -37.31 6.44
C VAL A 9 -42.01 -36.90 7.91
N ALA A 10 -43.00 -37.42 8.65
CA ALA A 10 -43.13 -37.19 10.09
C ALA A 10 -42.48 -38.34 10.88
N ALA A 11 -41.60 -38.01 11.83
CA ALA A 11 -40.94 -38.97 12.72
C ALA A 11 -40.88 -38.45 14.17
N THR A 12 -41.88 -38.88 14.95
CA THR A 12 -41.85 -39.15 16.40
C THR A 12 -40.80 -38.45 17.30
N HIS A 13 -41.29 -37.71 18.30
CA HIS A 13 -40.55 -37.43 19.54
C HIS A 13 -40.09 -38.73 20.23
N PRO A 14 -39.07 -38.63 21.10
CA PRO A 14 -39.35 -38.93 22.51
C PRO A 14 -39.10 -37.72 23.43
N THR A 15 -39.97 -37.56 24.43
CA THR A 15 -39.87 -36.54 25.49
C THR A 15 -38.99 -37.02 26.65
N VAL A 16 -38.08 -36.18 27.14
CA VAL A 16 -37.40 -36.37 28.42
C VAL A 16 -37.36 -35.03 29.19
N SER A 17 -37.87 -35.05 30.42
CA SER A 17 -37.94 -33.92 31.35
C SER A 17 -38.04 -34.45 32.79
N PRO A 18 -37.74 -33.66 33.83
CA PRO A 18 -36.65 -32.70 33.99
C PRO A 18 -35.69 -33.21 35.10
N PRO A 19 -35.00 -32.33 35.86
CA PRO A 19 -35.43 -32.22 37.25
C PRO A 19 -35.68 -30.77 37.72
N ILE A 20 -36.54 -30.62 38.72
CA ILE A 20 -36.87 -29.36 39.40
C ILE A 20 -36.11 -29.32 40.74
N ILE A 21 -35.51 -28.19 41.09
CA ILE A 21 -35.11 -27.87 42.46
C ILE A 21 -35.64 -26.46 42.82
N ASN A 22 -36.49 -26.41 43.83
CA ASN A 22 -36.89 -25.17 44.53
C ASN A 22 -35.72 -24.71 45.44
N GLY A 23 -35.58 -23.44 45.84
CA GLY A 23 -36.47 -22.28 45.78
C GLY A 23 -36.11 -21.34 46.94
N GLN A 24 -37.06 -20.50 47.36
CA GLN A 24 -36.93 -19.42 48.38
C GLN A 24 -36.10 -18.20 47.91
N SER A 25 -36.57 -16.95 47.81
CA SER A 25 -37.73 -16.17 48.29
C SER A 25 -37.53 -15.31 49.55
N LYS A 26 -37.43 -13.99 49.32
CA LYS A 26 -37.87 -12.85 50.15
C LYS A 26 -37.88 -11.62 49.20
N GLN A 27 -38.92 -10.80 49.02
CA GLN A 27 -39.82 -10.09 49.96
C GLN A 27 -39.07 -9.17 50.93
N ALA A 28 -39.38 -7.87 51.05
CA ALA A 28 -40.38 -7.01 50.38
C ALA A 28 -39.75 -5.60 50.14
N SER A 29 -40.41 -4.46 49.90
CA SER A 29 -41.82 -4.03 49.90
C SER A 29 -41.99 -2.71 49.10
N ASP A 30 -43.24 -2.37 48.80
CA ASP A 30 -43.93 -1.04 48.72
C ASP A 30 -43.10 0.25 48.97
N GLU A 31 -43.43 1.42 48.39
CA GLU A 31 -44.68 1.93 47.75
C GLU A 31 -44.29 2.98 46.64
N SER A 32 -45.08 3.90 46.04
CA SER A 32 -46.47 4.41 46.23
C SER A 32 -47.18 4.85 44.91
N LEU A 33 -47.45 6.16 44.73
CA LEU A 33 -48.34 6.77 43.71
C LEU A 33 -47.61 7.90 42.93
N LYS A 34 -47.96 8.35 41.71
CA LYS A 34 -49.23 8.57 40.94
C LYS A 34 -49.89 9.96 41.18
N ASN A 35 -50.45 10.54 40.12
CA ASN A 35 -51.11 11.89 39.99
C ASN A 35 -50.12 13.08 39.89
N ASP A 36 -50.42 14.25 39.30
CA ASP A 36 -51.62 14.79 38.59
C ASP A 36 -51.25 15.18 37.12
N LEU A 37 -52.12 15.35 36.11
CA LEU A 37 -53.50 15.89 35.92
C LEU A 37 -53.63 17.41 35.60
N ASN A 38 -53.55 17.73 34.30
CA ASN A 38 -54.37 18.70 33.55
C ASN A 38 -54.17 20.24 33.70
N GLN A 39 -54.66 20.94 32.67
CA GLN A 39 -54.85 22.42 32.53
C GLN A 39 -53.57 23.24 32.22
N ARG A 40 -53.59 24.30 31.39
CA ARG A 40 -54.69 24.90 30.56
C ARG A 40 -54.14 25.68 29.35
N ARG A 41 -54.97 25.85 28.30
CA ARG A 41 -54.85 26.93 27.28
C ARG A 41 -55.22 28.29 27.92
N THR A 42 -55.00 29.48 27.36
CA THR A 42 -54.79 29.96 25.97
C THR A 42 -53.89 31.23 26.02
N SER A 43 -53.82 32.30 25.18
CA SER A 43 -54.52 32.82 23.97
C SER A 43 -53.79 34.05 23.39
N THR A 44 -53.96 34.34 22.08
CA THR A 44 -53.93 35.67 21.41
C THR A 44 -52.62 36.51 21.44
N THR A 45 -52.23 37.36 20.46
CA THR A 45 -52.72 37.81 19.12
C THR A 45 -51.61 38.64 18.43
N SER A 46 -51.52 38.87 17.10
CA SER A 46 -51.99 38.14 15.90
C SER A 46 -51.59 38.89 14.60
N HIS A 47 -51.23 38.17 13.52
CA HIS A 47 -51.12 38.67 12.12
C HIS A 47 -49.94 39.64 11.85
N THR A 48 -49.46 39.87 10.61
CA THR A 48 -50.05 39.77 9.25
C THR A 48 -49.13 39.16 8.16
N SER A 49 -49.76 38.72 7.04
CA SER A 49 -49.20 38.49 5.67
C SER A 49 -47.97 37.56 5.48
N LYS A 50 -48.02 36.43 4.74
CA LYS A 50 -48.37 36.21 3.30
C LYS A 50 -47.36 36.89 2.34
N LYS A 51 -46.83 36.24 1.27
CA LYS A 51 -47.24 34.97 0.60
C LYS A 51 -46.16 34.52 -0.44
N ILE A 52 -46.15 33.21 -0.80
CA ILE A 52 -45.79 32.65 -2.15
C ILE A 52 -44.29 32.70 -2.55
N ARG A 53 -43.59 31.55 -2.76
CA ARG A 53 -43.51 30.68 -3.99
C ARG A 53 -42.68 31.32 -5.13
N ILE A 54 -41.94 30.64 -6.02
CA ILE A 54 -41.50 29.21 -6.21
C ILE A 54 -40.40 29.20 -7.30
N ASN A 55 -39.56 28.15 -7.42
CA ASN A 55 -38.67 27.84 -8.59
C ASN A 55 -37.57 28.90 -8.93
N SER A 56 -36.62 28.70 -9.85
CA SER A 56 -35.91 27.52 -10.44
C SER A 56 -34.75 28.02 -11.33
N ALA A 57 -33.91 27.12 -11.87
CA ALA A 57 -32.82 27.36 -12.85
C ALA A 57 -31.63 28.18 -12.28
N ALA A 58 -30.35 27.81 -12.41
CA ALA A 58 -29.53 27.17 -13.47
C ALA A 58 -28.73 28.20 -14.30
N SER A 59 -27.39 28.09 -14.20
CA SER A 59 -26.31 28.57 -15.10
C SER A 59 -26.41 29.96 -15.75
N ILE A 60 -25.35 30.78 -15.61
CA ILE A 60 -24.42 31.10 -16.72
C ILE A 60 -23.23 31.99 -16.25
N HIS A 61 -22.14 31.85 -16.99
CA HIS A 61 -20.85 32.55 -17.02
C HIS A 61 -20.70 34.04 -16.59
N SER A 62 -19.59 34.29 -15.86
CA SER A 62 -18.41 35.11 -16.26
C SER A 62 -18.30 36.66 -16.09
N THR A 63 -17.06 37.12 -16.28
CA THR A 63 -16.58 38.47 -16.70
C THR A 63 -16.42 39.63 -15.71
N THR A 64 -15.26 39.64 -15.02
CA THR A 64 -14.22 40.72 -15.02
C THR A 64 -14.46 42.15 -14.48
N LYS A 65 -13.33 42.75 -14.07
CA LYS A 65 -13.02 44.22 -13.95
C LYS A 65 -13.68 44.96 -12.76
N ARG A 66 -13.08 46.02 -12.19
CA ARG A 66 -11.67 46.54 -12.08
C ARG A 66 -11.69 47.61 -10.96
N VAL A 67 -10.87 48.66 -11.05
CA VAL A 67 -10.90 49.90 -10.23
C VAL A 67 -10.45 49.68 -8.77
N THR A 68 -9.15 49.61 -8.49
CA THR A 68 -8.20 50.74 -8.28
C THR A 68 -8.50 51.67 -7.10
N SER A 69 -7.63 51.66 -6.11
CA SER A 69 -7.40 52.73 -5.13
C SER A 69 -5.91 53.12 -5.17
N ALA A 70 -5.57 54.39 -4.99
CA ALA A 70 -4.21 54.88 -5.26
C ALA A 70 -3.66 55.81 -4.16
N SER A 71 -2.45 55.47 -3.67
CA SER A 71 -1.45 56.40 -3.13
C SER A 71 -1.78 57.06 -1.76
N SER A 72 -0.83 57.54 -0.95
CA SER A 72 0.64 57.60 -1.11
C SER A 72 1.36 57.79 0.24
N LYS A 73 2.67 57.48 0.28
CA LYS A 73 3.72 58.03 1.19
C LYS A 73 3.70 57.57 2.67
N THR A 74 4.83 57.45 3.38
CA THR A 74 6.23 57.83 3.05
C THR A 74 7.26 56.94 3.75
N THR A 75 8.43 56.74 3.11
CA THR A 75 9.75 56.32 3.69
C THR A 75 9.84 54.95 4.41
N THR A 76 10.94 54.19 4.34
CA THR A 76 12.29 54.45 3.77
C THR A 76 12.80 53.24 2.99
N THR A 77 13.91 53.39 2.26
CA THR A 77 14.53 52.38 1.39
C THR A 77 15.36 51.34 2.15
N ASP A 78 15.32 50.09 1.66
CA ASP A 78 16.52 49.41 1.14
C ASP A 78 16.16 48.24 0.21
N LEU A 79 17.01 47.95 -0.77
CA LEU A 79 16.74 46.92 -1.79
C LEU A 79 17.36 45.57 -1.41
N LYS A 80 16.53 44.52 -1.37
CA LYS A 80 16.97 43.15 -1.64
C LYS A 80 16.28 42.64 -2.91
N SER A 81 17.07 42.10 -3.83
CA SER A 81 16.63 41.60 -5.13
C SER A 81 15.86 40.28 -4.99
N SER A 82 14.57 40.29 -5.34
CA SER A 82 13.72 39.10 -5.35
C SER A 82 13.79 38.35 -6.70
N THR A 83 14.89 37.62 -6.92
CA THR A 83 14.95 36.60 -7.99
C THR A 83 14.03 35.43 -7.64
N VAL A 84 12.78 35.49 -8.09
CA VAL A 84 11.84 34.37 -8.01
C VAL A 84 12.31 33.26 -8.95
N GLY A 85 13.11 32.35 -8.42
CA GLY A 85 13.56 31.15 -9.13
C GLY A 85 12.37 30.27 -9.48
N LYS A 86 12.06 30.18 -10.78
CA LYS A 86 11.16 29.14 -11.29
C LYS A 86 11.88 27.79 -11.17
N LYS A 87 11.46 26.95 -10.23
CA LYS A 87 11.89 25.54 -10.24
C LYS A 87 11.41 24.88 -11.53
N SER A 88 12.31 24.21 -12.24
CA SER A 88 12.00 23.30 -13.34
C SER A 88 11.26 22.06 -12.84
N ARG A 89 10.72 21.25 -13.75
CA ARG A 89 10.12 19.94 -13.41
C ARG A 89 11.14 18.83 -13.63
N THR A 90 11.99 18.58 -12.62
CA THR A 90 12.67 17.28 -12.53
C THR A 90 11.62 16.16 -12.36
N PRO A 91 11.78 15.00 -13.01
CA PRO A 91 10.96 13.82 -12.73
C PRO A 91 11.21 13.30 -11.30
N SER A 92 10.18 12.75 -10.64
CA SER A 92 10.33 12.10 -9.33
C SER A 92 11.14 10.81 -9.44
N LEU A 93 12.08 10.60 -8.51
CA LEU A 93 13.15 9.58 -8.56
C LEU A 93 12.68 8.11 -8.61
N ALA A 94 11.38 7.84 -8.59
CA ALA A 94 10.79 6.50 -8.63
C ALA A 94 9.86 6.23 -9.84
N LEU A 95 9.72 7.20 -10.77
CA LEU A 95 9.33 6.93 -12.19
C LEU A 95 10.33 6.02 -12.95
N TYR A 96 11.41 5.63 -12.27
CA TYR A 96 12.62 5.02 -12.81
C TYR A 96 12.72 3.51 -12.53
N ASP A 97 11.91 2.97 -11.62
CA ASP A 97 11.96 1.55 -11.23
C ASP A 97 10.78 0.68 -11.69
N ASP A 98 9.54 1.16 -11.64
CA ASP A 98 8.34 0.35 -11.89
C ASP A 98 8.04 0.09 -13.39
N ALA A 99 9.02 0.34 -14.26
CA ALA A 99 8.90 0.17 -15.71
C ALA A 99 10.02 -0.72 -16.27
N ASN A 100 9.61 -1.74 -17.02
CA ASN A 100 10.44 -2.86 -17.47
C ASN A 100 11.26 -2.50 -18.72
N TYR A 101 12.08 -1.44 -18.61
CA TYR A 101 12.90 -0.91 -19.70
C TYR A 101 14.31 -1.50 -19.69
N ASP A 102 14.59 -2.33 -20.70
CA ASP A 102 15.91 -2.94 -20.93
C ASP A 102 17.01 -1.88 -21.21
N LEU A 103 16.62 -0.72 -21.77
CA LEU A 103 17.47 0.43 -22.08
C LEU A 103 16.98 1.73 -21.41
N VAL A 104 17.94 2.49 -20.87
CA VAL A 104 17.75 3.85 -20.36
C VAL A 104 18.63 4.82 -21.15
N ILE A 105 18.05 5.92 -21.64
CA ILE A 105 18.80 7.04 -22.24
C ILE A 105 18.85 8.19 -21.24
N ILE A 106 20.05 8.70 -20.99
CA ILE A 106 20.34 9.75 -20.01
C ILE A 106 20.95 10.94 -20.74
N TRP A 107 20.40 12.14 -20.58
CA TRP A 107 20.95 13.37 -21.20
C TRP A 107 21.29 14.40 -20.12
N VAL A 108 22.59 14.68 -19.96
CA VAL A 108 23.11 15.67 -19.00
C VAL A 108 23.64 16.89 -19.73
N ASP A 109 22.96 18.01 -19.58
CA ASP A 109 23.33 19.28 -20.21
C ASP A 109 22.80 20.47 -19.39
N PRO A 110 23.67 21.32 -18.80
CA PRO A 110 23.26 22.46 -17.97
C PRO A 110 22.46 23.53 -18.73
N HIS A 111 22.45 23.50 -20.05
CA HIS A 111 21.78 24.48 -20.90
C HIS A 111 20.35 24.08 -21.33
N ILE A 112 19.85 22.94 -20.84
CA ILE A 112 18.47 22.47 -21.07
C ILE A 112 17.43 23.45 -20.51
N ILE A 113 16.43 23.81 -21.34
CA ILE A 113 15.26 24.60 -20.95
C ILE A 113 13.99 23.83 -21.36
N ASP A 114 13.25 23.31 -20.37
CA ASP A 114 12.03 22.48 -20.54
C ASP A 114 10.99 23.01 -21.53
N SER A 115 10.93 24.35 -21.71
CA SER A 115 9.95 25.02 -22.57
C SER A 115 10.40 25.21 -24.03
N GLU A 116 11.61 24.82 -24.41
CA GLU A 116 12.11 25.06 -25.78
C GLU A 116 11.67 23.96 -26.76
N LYS A 117 11.07 24.38 -27.89
CA LYS A 117 10.41 23.47 -28.84
C LYS A 117 11.38 22.48 -29.50
N THR A 118 12.62 22.90 -29.77
CA THR A 118 13.71 22.05 -30.28
C THR A 118 14.08 20.94 -29.31
N TYR A 119 14.20 21.27 -28.01
CA TYR A 119 14.50 20.31 -26.95
C TYR A 119 13.35 19.30 -26.76
N VAL A 120 12.10 19.76 -26.69
CA VAL A 120 10.92 18.89 -26.59
C VAL A 120 10.81 17.94 -27.80
N ASN A 121 11.09 18.41 -29.01
CA ASN A 121 11.15 17.55 -30.19
C ASN A 121 12.28 16.50 -30.08
N SER A 122 13.47 16.89 -29.61
CA SER A 122 14.60 15.97 -29.43
C SER A 122 14.32 14.87 -28.40
N LEU A 123 13.68 15.20 -27.27
CA LEU A 123 13.19 14.20 -26.32
C LEU A 123 12.13 13.27 -26.94
N THR A 124 11.24 13.82 -27.76
CA THR A 124 10.20 13.05 -28.47
C THR A 124 10.80 12.10 -29.51
N LYS A 125 12.01 12.39 -30.03
CA LYS A 125 12.79 11.45 -30.86
C LYS A 125 13.41 10.34 -30.03
N PHE A 126 14.16 10.65 -28.96
CA PHE A 126 14.77 9.61 -28.12
C PHE A 126 13.73 8.67 -27.48
N ARG A 127 12.52 9.18 -27.16
CA ARG A 127 11.40 8.38 -26.65
C ARG A 127 10.83 7.36 -27.63
N ARG A 128 11.31 7.31 -28.88
CA ARG A 128 11.02 6.23 -29.83
C ARG A 128 11.90 4.99 -29.64
N ILE A 129 13.02 5.14 -28.93
CA ILE A 129 14.03 4.10 -28.71
C ILE A 129 13.81 3.43 -27.35
N THR A 130 13.50 4.22 -26.32
CA THR A 130 13.01 3.77 -25.03
C THR A 130 12.18 4.89 -24.41
N ASP A 131 11.05 4.58 -23.77
CA ASP A 131 10.27 5.60 -23.06
C ASP A 131 11.03 6.13 -21.81
N ALA A 132 12.05 5.40 -21.32
CA ALA A 132 13.03 5.84 -20.32
C ALA A 132 14.10 6.80 -20.89
N VAL A 133 13.66 8.01 -21.27
CA VAL A 133 14.56 9.16 -21.52
C VAL A 133 14.50 10.12 -20.33
N PHE A 134 15.61 10.20 -19.60
CA PHE A 134 15.77 11.03 -18.41
C PHE A 134 16.83 12.10 -18.63
N THR A 135 16.59 13.30 -18.09
CA THR A 135 17.39 14.49 -18.36
C THR A 135 17.76 15.24 -17.09
N PHE A 136 19.02 15.68 -17.01
CA PHE A 136 19.58 16.29 -15.81
C PHE A 136 20.34 17.57 -16.14
N ASN A 137 19.90 18.69 -15.55
CA ASN A 137 20.57 19.98 -15.66
C ASN A 137 21.75 20.10 -14.67
N GLU A 138 21.75 19.30 -13.59
CA GLU A 138 22.79 19.21 -12.58
C GLU A 138 23.40 17.80 -12.61
N PHE A 139 24.71 17.69 -12.77
CA PHE A 139 25.35 16.39 -13.00
C PHE A 139 25.36 15.49 -11.75
N ASP A 140 25.37 16.06 -10.53
CA ASP A 140 25.34 15.28 -9.28
C ASP A 140 24.05 14.46 -9.14
N GLN A 141 22.92 15.02 -9.60
CA GLN A 141 21.64 14.30 -9.68
C GLN A 141 21.73 13.09 -10.64
N CYS A 142 22.50 13.23 -11.73
CA CYS A 142 22.77 12.13 -12.65
C CYS A 142 23.74 11.09 -12.07
N ILE A 143 24.74 11.48 -11.27
CA ILE A 143 25.62 10.52 -10.56
C ILE A 143 24.76 9.67 -9.62
N HIS A 144 23.93 10.31 -8.80
CA HIS A 144 23.01 9.64 -7.89
C HIS A 144 22.03 8.73 -8.63
N PHE A 145 21.45 9.18 -9.74
CA PHE A 145 20.56 8.36 -10.56
C PHE A 145 21.27 7.12 -11.12
N LEU A 146 22.47 7.29 -11.68
CA LEU A 146 23.27 6.17 -12.18
C LEU A 146 23.56 5.16 -11.06
N ASP A 147 23.84 5.58 -9.83
CA ASP A 147 24.06 4.67 -8.70
C ASP A 147 22.82 3.87 -8.26
N HIS A 148 21.62 4.14 -8.79
CA HIS A 148 20.39 3.40 -8.47
C HIS A 148 19.93 2.44 -9.58
N ILE A 149 20.39 2.59 -10.84
CA ILE A 149 20.00 1.69 -11.93
C ILE A 149 20.80 0.37 -11.93
N TYR A 150 20.45 -0.52 -11.01
CA TYR A 150 20.91 -1.90 -11.01
C TYR A 150 20.21 -2.72 -12.12
N GLU A 151 20.93 -3.69 -12.67
CA GLU A 151 20.54 -4.63 -13.76
C GLU A 151 20.17 -4.02 -15.14
N LYS A 152 19.78 -2.75 -15.21
CA LYS A 152 19.40 -2.02 -16.45
C LYS A 152 20.62 -1.61 -17.30
N THR A 153 20.44 -1.42 -18.61
CA THR A 153 21.48 -0.90 -19.52
C THR A 153 21.30 0.60 -19.74
N ALA A 154 22.37 1.41 -19.63
CA ALA A 154 22.30 2.86 -19.77
C ALA A 154 23.24 3.42 -20.85
N PHE A 155 22.71 4.35 -21.65
CA PHE A 155 23.45 5.18 -22.61
C PHE A 155 23.40 6.65 -22.16
N LEU A 156 24.55 7.35 -22.21
CA LEU A 156 24.72 8.71 -21.70
C LEU A 156 25.06 9.72 -22.80
N ILE A 157 24.21 10.72 -22.98
CA ILE A 157 24.44 11.93 -23.75
C ILE A 157 24.95 13.00 -22.78
N VAL A 158 26.09 13.63 -23.09
CA VAL A 158 26.72 14.63 -22.21
C VAL A 158 27.17 15.87 -22.99
N SER A 159 26.88 17.05 -22.44
CA SER A 159 27.31 18.35 -22.96
C SER A 159 28.83 18.55 -22.83
N ASP A 160 29.48 19.04 -23.88
CA ASP A 160 30.91 19.37 -23.88
C ASP A 160 31.31 20.38 -22.80
N SER A 161 30.36 21.21 -22.36
CA SER A 161 30.50 22.17 -21.27
C SER A 161 30.93 21.57 -19.91
N ILE A 162 30.57 20.31 -19.63
CA ILE A 162 30.78 19.65 -18.33
C ILE A 162 31.58 18.34 -18.39
N VAL A 163 31.86 17.82 -19.58
CA VAL A 163 32.38 16.45 -19.75
C VAL A 163 33.72 16.20 -19.05
N GLU A 164 34.59 17.21 -18.94
CA GLU A 164 35.89 17.09 -18.28
C GLU A 164 35.79 16.93 -16.75
N GLN A 165 34.71 17.43 -16.14
CA GLN A 165 34.46 17.35 -14.69
C GLN A 165 33.61 16.11 -14.34
N PHE A 166 32.54 15.87 -15.11
CA PHE A 166 31.56 14.84 -14.82
C PHE A 166 32.00 13.44 -15.25
N LEU A 167 32.63 13.30 -16.43
CA LEU A 167 32.89 11.98 -17.00
C LEU A 167 33.87 11.09 -16.21
N PRO A 168 34.93 11.62 -15.55
CA PRO A 168 35.75 10.83 -14.62
C PRO A 168 34.96 10.12 -13.51
N LEU A 169 33.84 10.69 -13.06
CA LEU A 169 33.07 10.23 -11.91
C LEU A 169 32.11 9.08 -12.25
N VAL A 170 31.66 9.00 -13.52
CA VAL A 170 30.63 8.04 -13.95
C VAL A 170 31.15 6.92 -14.86
N ILE A 171 32.25 7.14 -15.60
CA ILE A 171 32.68 6.19 -16.65
C ILE A 171 33.01 4.78 -16.13
N GLY A 172 33.40 4.67 -14.86
CA GLY A 172 33.68 3.38 -14.20
C GLY A 172 32.44 2.53 -13.87
N LYS A 173 31.22 3.09 -13.90
CA LYS A 173 30.01 2.37 -13.48
C LYS A 173 29.65 1.22 -14.45
N PRO A 174 29.15 0.07 -13.96
CA PRO A 174 29.05 -1.17 -14.76
C PRO A 174 27.84 -1.24 -15.71
N HIS A 175 26.75 -0.53 -15.41
CA HIS A 175 25.53 -0.45 -16.26
C HIS A 175 25.65 0.57 -17.42
N LEU A 176 26.64 1.46 -17.36
CA LEU A 176 26.82 2.56 -18.30
C LEU A 176 27.67 2.07 -19.48
N ASP A 177 27.02 1.62 -20.55
CA ASP A 177 27.71 0.96 -21.67
C ASP A 177 28.30 1.97 -22.66
N PHE A 178 27.53 2.95 -23.15
CA PHE A 178 27.97 3.91 -24.17
C PHE A 178 27.77 5.39 -23.79
N ILE A 179 28.71 6.22 -24.20
CA ILE A 179 28.74 7.68 -23.95
C ILE A 179 28.87 8.44 -25.27
N TYR A 180 28.02 9.44 -25.49
CA TYR A 180 27.95 10.30 -26.67
C TYR A 180 28.11 11.76 -26.22
N ILE A 181 29.07 12.48 -26.79
CA ILE A 181 29.39 13.85 -26.33
C ILE A 181 28.89 14.87 -27.36
N LEU A 182 28.08 15.83 -26.92
CA LEU A 182 27.48 16.87 -27.75
C LEU A 182 28.34 18.15 -27.72
N ASN A 183 28.86 18.56 -28.87
CA ASN A 183 29.92 19.56 -29.04
C ASN A 183 29.40 20.99 -29.28
N GLN A 184 28.55 21.50 -28.38
CA GLN A 184 27.89 22.79 -28.57
C GLN A 184 28.88 23.97 -28.65
N THR A 185 29.97 23.92 -27.90
CA THR A 185 30.98 24.99 -27.83
C THR A 185 32.12 24.85 -28.84
N LYS A 186 32.13 23.75 -29.62
CA LYS A 186 33.15 23.40 -30.63
C LYS A 186 34.58 23.39 -30.11
N ARG A 187 34.77 22.99 -28.84
CA ARG A 187 36.07 22.86 -28.20
C ARG A 187 36.75 21.53 -28.59
N LYS A 188 38.09 21.53 -28.61
CA LYS A 188 38.86 20.29 -28.70
C LYS A 188 38.96 19.65 -27.32
N ILE A 189 38.27 18.53 -27.12
CA ILE A 189 38.26 17.79 -25.87
C ILE A 189 39.27 16.64 -25.98
N GLU A 190 40.46 16.80 -25.42
CA GLU A 190 41.56 15.83 -25.62
C GLU A 190 41.28 14.48 -24.91
N LEU A 191 40.56 14.53 -23.78
CA LEU A 191 40.16 13.37 -22.96
C LEU A 191 39.37 12.29 -23.72
N VAL A 192 38.67 12.64 -24.81
CA VAL A 192 37.95 11.68 -25.67
C VAL A 192 38.88 10.59 -26.19
N ASN A 193 40.16 10.90 -26.41
CA ASN A 193 41.14 9.91 -26.87
C ASN A 193 41.56 8.90 -25.80
N ALA A 194 41.39 9.19 -24.50
CA ALA A 194 41.74 8.30 -23.41
C ALA A 194 40.67 7.23 -23.12
N TRP A 195 39.41 7.47 -23.52
CA TRP A 195 38.24 6.69 -23.09
C TRP A 195 37.45 5.99 -24.21
N LYS A 196 38.11 5.78 -25.36
CA LYS A 196 37.52 5.19 -26.60
C LYS A 196 36.82 3.83 -26.46
N LYS A 197 36.91 3.15 -25.31
CA LYS A 197 36.21 1.88 -25.04
C LYS A 197 34.73 2.07 -24.69
N LYS A 198 34.33 3.22 -24.10
CA LYS A 198 32.94 3.56 -23.81
C LYS A 198 32.46 4.85 -24.50
N VAL A 199 33.36 5.80 -24.75
CA VAL A 199 33.03 7.03 -25.49
C VAL A 199 32.97 6.74 -26.97
N LYS A 200 31.76 6.79 -27.56
CA LYS A 200 31.46 6.49 -28.96
C LYS A 200 31.97 7.57 -29.92
N GLY A 201 31.89 8.83 -29.52
CA GLY A 201 32.29 9.95 -30.36
C GLY A 201 32.00 11.33 -29.76
N LEU A 202 32.47 12.33 -30.49
CA LEU A 202 32.16 13.74 -30.32
C LEU A 202 31.28 14.15 -31.51
N PHE A 203 30.10 14.70 -31.26
CA PHE A 203 29.06 14.96 -32.27
C PHE A 203 28.67 16.44 -32.28
N ASP A 204 28.62 17.04 -33.46
CA ASP A 204 28.27 18.47 -33.63
C ASP A 204 26.75 18.72 -33.62
N ASP A 205 25.92 17.67 -33.74
CA ASP A 205 24.46 17.72 -33.78
C ASP A 205 23.83 16.55 -32.99
N ILE A 206 22.71 16.82 -32.30
CA ILE A 206 21.91 15.84 -31.56
C ILE A 206 21.25 14.81 -32.51
N GLU A 207 20.99 15.18 -33.76
CA GLU A 207 20.46 14.26 -34.79
C GLU A 207 21.47 13.17 -35.19
N GLU A 208 22.78 13.42 -35.03
CA GLU A 208 23.82 12.40 -35.24
C GLU A 208 23.89 11.45 -34.04
N ILE A 209 23.77 11.98 -32.82
CA ILE A 209 23.66 11.18 -31.59
C ILE A 209 22.41 10.27 -31.64
N PHE A 210 21.27 10.79 -32.10
CA PHE A 210 20.05 10.00 -32.28
C PHE A 210 20.25 8.80 -33.22
N LYS A 211 20.91 9.01 -34.37
CA LYS A 211 21.23 7.93 -35.32
C LYS A 211 22.19 6.90 -34.72
N ALA A 212 23.20 7.36 -33.98
CA ALA A 212 24.18 6.48 -33.34
C ALA A 212 23.54 5.62 -32.24
N ILE A 213 22.73 6.22 -31.36
CA ILE A 213 21.97 5.50 -30.32
C ILE A 213 20.98 4.51 -30.95
N THR A 214 20.28 4.89 -32.02
CA THR A 214 19.35 3.99 -32.74
C THR A 214 20.08 2.79 -33.35
N ALA A 215 21.32 2.95 -33.83
CA ALA A 215 22.13 1.84 -34.32
C ALA A 215 22.56 0.90 -33.17
N ASP A 216 22.90 1.46 -32.02
CA ASP A 216 23.39 0.72 -30.85
C ASP A 216 22.28 0.04 -30.00
N SER A 217 21.02 0.45 -30.14
CA SER A 217 19.88 -0.10 -29.37
C SER A 217 19.24 -1.39 -29.95
N ASN A 218 19.54 -1.75 -31.20
CA ASN A 218 18.79 -2.77 -31.97
C ASN A 218 18.72 -4.18 -31.36
N HIS A 219 19.57 -4.51 -30.38
CA HIS A 219 19.55 -5.81 -29.71
C HIS A 219 18.36 -5.98 -28.76
N ILE A 220 17.74 -4.89 -28.30
CA ILE A 220 16.77 -4.87 -27.19
C ILE A 220 15.30 -5.13 -27.63
N ASP A 221 14.99 -4.99 -28.91
CA ASP A 221 13.69 -5.40 -29.47
C ASP A 221 13.55 -6.93 -29.65
N SER A 222 14.57 -7.71 -29.25
CA SER A 222 14.58 -9.17 -29.37
C SER A 222 13.97 -9.95 -28.19
N TRP A 223 13.71 -9.29 -27.04
CA TRP A 223 13.23 -9.97 -25.84
C TRP A 223 11.71 -10.24 -25.87
N ILE A 224 11.32 -11.50 -25.63
CA ILE A 224 9.92 -11.92 -25.52
C ILE A 224 9.55 -12.11 -24.04
N PRO A 225 8.41 -11.54 -23.58
CA PRO A 225 7.92 -11.74 -22.22
C PRO A 225 7.51 -13.20 -22.01
N MET A 226 7.79 -13.76 -20.85
CA MET A 226 7.44 -15.15 -20.52
C MET A 226 6.86 -15.22 -19.11
N SER A 227 5.75 -15.95 -18.94
CA SER A 227 5.14 -16.20 -17.64
C SER A 227 5.17 -17.71 -17.36
N ILE A 228 5.61 -18.08 -16.16
CA ILE A 228 5.82 -19.46 -15.72
C ILE A 228 4.96 -19.72 -14.48
N LEU A 229 4.30 -20.87 -14.43
CA LEU A 229 3.48 -21.32 -13.31
C LEU A 229 4.06 -22.63 -12.73
N PRO A 230 4.63 -22.59 -11.50
CA PRO A 230 5.20 -23.76 -10.83
C PRO A 230 4.18 -24.89 -10.60
N LYS A 231 4.62 -26.14 -10.77
CA LYS A 231 3.77 -27.33 -10.63
C LYS A 231 3.19 -27.53 -9.21
N ASN A 232 3.87 -27.02 -8.19
CA ASN A 232 3.44 -27.17 -6.80
C ASN A 232 2.27 -26.24 -6.47
N ASP A 233 2.25 -25.02 -7.04
CA ASP A 233 1.24 -24.00 -6.74
C ASP A 233 -0.12 -24.43 -7.28
N ILE A 234 -0.15 -25.04 -8.48
CA ILE A 234 -1.38 -25.60 -9.08
C ILE A 234 -2.02 -26.69 -8.19
N LYS A 235 -1.28 -27.28 -7.25
CA LYS A 235 -1.80 -28.24 -6.26
C LYS A 235 -2.22 -27.61 -4.92
N LYS A 236 -1.81 -26.39 -4.62
CA LYS A 236 -2.31 -25.63 -3.45
C LYS A 236 -3.62 -24.92 -3.76
N ASN A 237 -3.75 -24.40 -4.98
CA ASN A 237 -4.84 -23.52 -5.41
C ASN A 237 -6.21 -24.20 -5.58
N GLU A 238 -6.49 -25.30 -4.86
CA GLU A 238 -7.81 -25.97 -4.88
C GLU A 238 -8.89 -25.17 -4.13
N ASN A 239 -8.52 -24.22 -3.25
CA ASN A 239 -9.44 -23.32 -2.53
C ASN A 239 -9.18 -21.82 -2.79
N GLU A 240 -8.03 -21.46 -3.37
CA GLU A 240 -7.50 -20.08 -3.39
C GLU A 240 -6.99 -19.70 -4.79
N ALA A 241 -7.73 -18.84 -5.52
CA ALA A 241 -7.34 -18.36 -6.85
C ALA A 241 -6.87 -16.90 -6.91
N ASN A 242 -7.05 -16.12 -5.83
CA ASN A 242 -6.52 -14.76 -5.70
C ASN A 242 -4.97 -14.72 -5.70
N GLU A 243 -4.33 -15.83 -5.32
CA GLU A 243 -2.87 -16.03 -5.25
C GLU A 243 -2.20 -16.27 -6.62
N LEU A 244 -2.97 -16.38 -7.71
CA LEU A 244 -2.40 -16.71 -9.01
C LEU A 244 -1.54 -15.59 -9.59
N ASN A 245 -0.40 -15.95 -10.18
CA ASN A 245 0.44 -15.01 -10.92
C ASN A 245 -0.40 -14.28 -11.96
N SER A 246 -0.66 -13.01 -11.67
CA SER A 246 -1.58 -12.14 -12.40
C SER A 246 -1.21 -12.03 -13.88
N SER A 247 0.09 -12.04 -14.19
CA SER A 247 0.59 -11.99 -15.57
C SER A 247 0.19 -13.20 -16.42
N PHE A 248 0.06 -14.40 -15.82
CA PHE A 248 -0.18 -15.64 -16.56
C PHE A 248 -1.67 -15.84 -16.83
N MET A 249 -2.50 -15.86 -15.79
CA MET A 249 -3.91 -16.23 -15.94
C MET A 249 -4.81 -15.08 -16.41
N TYR A 250 -4.58 -13.85 -15.95
CA TYR A 250 -5.39 -12.72 -16.39
C TYR A 250 -5.13 -12.38 -17.86
N MET A 251 -3.93 -12.63 -18.40
CA MET A 251 -3.66 -12.46 -19.84
C MET A 251 -4.39 -13.49 -20.72
N CYS A 252 -4.50 -14.74 -20.25
CA CYS A 252 -5.30 -15.77 -20.92
C CYS A 252 -6.80 -15.42 -20.93
N LEU A 253 -7.31 -14.90 -19.82
CA LEU A 253 -8.73 -14.51 -19.70
C LEU A 253 -9.03 -13.19 -20.44
N LEU A 254 -8.08 -12.25 -20.46
CA LEU A 254 -8.13 -11.04 -21.27
C LEU A 254 -8.21 -11.41 -22.76
N THR A 255 -7.36 -12.30 -23.25
CA THR A 255 -7.44 -12.78 -24.64
C THR A 255 -8.74 -13.53 -24.92
N GLU A 256 -9.21 -14.40 -24.03
CA GLU A 256 -10.54 -15.02 -24.15
C GLU A 256 -11.68 -14.00 -24.28
N ILE A 257 -11.62 -12.87 -23.57
CA ILE A 257 -12.62 -11.79 -23.64
C ILE A 257 -12.46 -11.00 -24.94
N LEU A 258 -11.24 -10.55 -25.26
CA LEU A 258 -10.91 -9.78 -26.46
C LEU A 258 -11.33 -10.50 -27.76
N LEU A 259 -11.16 -11.82 -27.82
CA LEU A 259 -11.54 -12.63 -28.99
C LEU A 259 -13.07 -12.73 -29.17
N LYS A 260 -13.84 -12.63 -28.08
CA LYS A 260 -15.32 -12.67 -28.09
C LYS A 260 -15.95 -11.28 -28.25
N MET A 261 -15.17 -10.21 -28.12
CA MET A 261 -15.64 -8.83 -28.26
C MET A 261 -15.97 -8.45 -29.71
N GLN A 262 -17.01 -7.62 -29.87
CA GLN A 262 -17.36 -6.99 -31.13
C GLN A 262 -16.71 -5.60 -31.18
N TYR A 263 -15.82 -5.39 -32.15
CA TYR A 263 -15.18 -4.11 -32.42
C TYR A 263 -15.91 -3.38 -33.55
N ASP A 264 -16.10 -2.08 -33.38
CA ASP A 264 -16.68 -1.23 -34.43
C ASP A 264 -15.62 -0.75 -35.44
N TYR A 265 -16.05 -0.02 -36.46
CA TYR A 265 -15.13 0.53 -37.46
C TYR A 265 -14.25 1.67 -36.92
N LYS A 266 -14.58 2.26 -35.76
CA LYS A 266 -13.84 3.38 -35.18
C LYS A 266 -12.62 2.91 -34.39
N ALA A 267 -12.66 1.69 -33.83
CA ALA A 267 -11.52 1.08 -33.13
C ALA A 267 -10.22 1.15 -33.96
N ARG A 268 -10.30 0.95 -35.28
CA ARG A 268 -9.16 1.13 -36.20
C ARG A 268 -8.65 2.57 -36.24
N ASN A 269 -9.56 3.53 -36.37
CA ASN A 269 -9.20 4.95 -36.41
C ASN A 269 -8.58 5.38 -35.07
N THR A 270 -9.14 4.95 -33.94
CA THR A 270 -8.60 5.22 -32.60
C THR A 270 -7.21 4.62 -32.39
N LEU A 271 -6.93 3.43 -32.94
CA LEU A 271 -5.57 2.87 -32.96
C LEU A 271 -4.65 3.69 -33.86
N SER A 272 -5.10 4.08 -35.05
CA SER A 272 -4.27 4.82 -36.01
C SER A 272 -3.97 6.25 -35.52
N GLU A 273 -4.92 6.93 -34.89
CA GLU A 273 -4.74 8.22 -34.20
C GLU A 273 -3.73 8.11 -33.05
N PHE A 274 -3.82 7.06 -32.24
CA PHE A 274 -2.84 6.76 -31.18
C PHE A 274 -1.43 6.53 -31.75
N CYS A 275 -1.30 5.71 -32.80
CA CYS A 275 -0.01 5.45 -33.45
C CYS A 275 0.55 6.70 -34.14
N ARG A 276 -0.28 7.54 -34.78
CA ARG A 276 0.14 8.86 -35.32
C ARG A 276 0.73 9.77 -34.24
N GLY A 277 0.21 9.68 -33.00
CA GLY A 277 0.80 10.35 -31.84
C GLY A 277 2.18 9.80 -31.46
N ARG A 278 2.37 8.46 -31.42
CA ARG A 278 3.64 7.83 -31.04
C ARG A 278 4.75 8.00 -32.10
N TYR A 279 4.39 8.03 -33.39
CA TYR A 279 5.33 8.06 -34.52
C TYR A 279 5.45 9.44 -35.22
N LEU A 280 5.14 10.54 -34.52
CA LEU A 280 4.89 11.88 -35.11
C LEU A 280 5.97 12.47 -36.04
N ASP A 281 7.26 12.17 -35.84
CA ASP A 281 8.33 12.51 -36.80
C ASP A 281 9.17 11.28 -37.20
N ASN A 282 8.48 10.16 -37.44
CA ASN A 282 8.95 9.07 -38.30
C ASN A 282 8.06 9.00 -39.55
N GLU A 283 8.52 9.58 -40.65
CA GLU A 283 7.75 9.65 -41.90
C GLU A 283 7.48 8.25 -42.52
N GLU A 284 8.36 7.28 -42.30
CA GLU A 284 8.18 5.91 -42.81
C GLU A 284 7.02 5.22 -42.08
N GLU A 285 7.01 5.25 -40.74
CA GLU A 285 5.91 4.69 -39.94
C GLU A 285 4.60 5.47 -40.13
N LEU A 286 4.63 6.79 -40.30
CA LEU A 286 3.43 7.56 -40.65
C LEU A 286 2.86 7.19 -42.02
N ASN A 287 3.72 6.90 -43.00
CA ASN A 287 3.29 6.39 -44.30
C ASN A 287 2.73 4.96 -44.20
N LEU A 288 3.31 4.11 -43.34
CA LEU A 288 2.77 2.78 -43.03
C LEU A 288 1.40 2.86 -42.33
N ILE A 289 1.17 3.83 -41.45
CA ILE A 289 -0.15 4.07 -40.83
C ILE A 289 -1.16 4.57 -41.88
N ASN A 290 -0.77 5.48 -42.78
CA ASN A 290 -1.59 5.91 -43.92
C ASN A 290 -1.97 4.71 -44.82
N GLU A 291 -1.01 3.83 -45.10
CA GLU A 291 -1.21 2.62 -45.90
C GLU A 291 -2.14 1.63 -45.19
N PHE A 292 -1.99 1.43 -43.88
CA PHE A 292 -2.84 0.56 -43.06
C PHE A 292 -4.32 1.02 -43.05
N GLU A 293 -4.58 2.31 -42.82
CA GLU A 293 -5.95 2.86 -42.84
C GLU A 293 -6.67 2.55 -44.16
N GLN A 294 -5.95 2.66 -45.28
CA GLN A 294 -6.45 2.45 -46.64
C GLN A 294 -6.54 0.95 -47.02
N ASN A 295 -5.51 0.17 -46.75
CA ASN A 295 -5.29 -1.18 -47.30
C ASN A 295 -5.50 -2.35 -46.32
N HIS A 296 -5.88 -2.12 -45.05
CA HIS A 296 -6.19 -3.23 -44.11
C HIS A 296 -7.38 -4.14 -44.56
N LYS A 297 -8.13 -3.79 -45.61
CA LYS A 297 -9.15 -4.68 -46.19
C LYS A 297 -8.66 -5.51 -47.39
N SER A 298 -7.51 -5.18 -47.97
CA SER A 298 -6.94 -5.87 -49.14
C SER A 298 -5.75 -6.80 -48.79
N GLN A 299 -5.09 -6.56 -47.66
CA GLN A 299 -4.03 -7.42 -47.12
C GLN A 299 -4.47 -8.19 -45.87
N SER A 300 -3.78 -9.28 -45.55
CA SER A 300 -4.04 -10.09 -44.35
C SER A 300 -3.52 -9.41 -43.08
N ALA A 301 -4.07 -9.76 -41.91
CA ALA A 301 -3.53 -9.34 -40.63
C ALA A 301 -2.17 -10.00 -40.35
N VAL A 302 -1.95 -11.21 -40.89
CA VAL A 302 -0.65 -11.90 -40.87
C VAL A 302 0.42 -11.08 -41.60
N TYR A 303 0.12 -10.54 -42.79
CA TYR A 303 1.04 -9.65 -43.52
C TYR A 303 1.36 -8.39 -42.71
N TRP A 304 0.36 -7.77 -42.10
CA TRP A 304 0.54 -6.58 -41.26
C TRP A 304 1.27 -6.85 -39.93
N TYR A 305 1.22 -8.07 -39.40
CA TYR A 305 1.96 -8.46 -38.20
C TYR A 305 3.42 -8.83 -38.50
N THR A 306 3.67 -9.50 -39.62
CA THR A 306 5.03 -9.94 -40.01
C THR A 306 5.86 -8.82 -40.62
N ARG A 307 5.22 -7.79 -41.18
CA ARG A 307 5.88 -6.60 -41.73
C ARG A 307 6.51 -5.78 -40.61
N ASP A 308 7.78 -5.41 -40.80
CA ASP A 308 8.45 -4.39 -39.99
C ASP A 308 7.70 -3.05 -40.10
N CYS A 309 6.86 -2.79 -39.09
CA CYS A 309 6.02 -1.60 -38.97
C CYS A 309 5.50 -1.43 -37.54
N PHE A 310 4.85 -0.30 -37.31
CA PHE A 310 4.28 0.11 -36.03
C PHE A 310 3.39 -0.94 -35.36
N LEU A 311 2.72 -1.84 -36.10
CA LEU A 311 1.81 -2.84 -35.53
C LEU A 311 2.56 -3.93 -34.76
N TYR A 312 3.59 -4.52 -35.38
CA TYR A 312 4.44 -5.51 -34.72
C TYR A 312 5.10 -4.91 -33.46
N LYS A 313 5.69 -3.72 -33.62
CA LYS A 313 6.39 -2.97 -32.56
C LYS A 313 5.44 -2.62 -31.41
N THR A 314 4.31 -1.98 -31.70
CA THR A 314 3.34 -1.53 -30.69
C THR A 314 2.67 -2.71 -29.98
N MET A 315 2.33 -3.79 -30.69
CA MET A 315 1.68 -4.95 -30.05
C MET A 315 2.64 -5.72 -29.14
N ASN A 316 3.84 -6.04 -29.61
CA ASN A 316 4.81 -6.78 -28.79
C ASN A 316 5.37 -5.91 -27.63
N PHE A 317 5.46 -4.59 -27.81
CA PHE A 317 5.68 -3.66 -26.70
C PHE A 317 4.56 -3.77 -25.65
N ALA A 318 3.30 -3.60 -26.06
CA ALA A 318 2.17 -3.58 -25.13
C ALA A 318 1.98 -4.91 -24.37
N LEU A 319 2.28 -6.04 -25.01
CA LEU A 319 2.23 -7.36 -24.37
C LEU A 319 3.43 -7.60 -23.42
N ARG A 320 4.60 -7.04 -23.73
CA ARG A 320 5.80 -7.03 -22.86
C ARG A 320 5.63 -6.15 -21.62
N THR A 321 5.00 -4.98 -21.76
CA THR A 321 4.73 -4.04 -20.66
C THR A 321 3.40 -4.29 -19.94
N GLN A 322 2.55 -5.18 -20.47
CA GLN A 322 1.17 -5.38 -20.05
C GLN A 322 0.33 -4.09 -20.08
N ASP A 323 0.57 -3.22 -21.07
CA ASP A 323 -0.23 -2.01 -21.30
C ASP A 323 -1.65 -2.37 -21.76
N MET A 324 -2.55 -2.44 -20.78
CA MET A 324 -3.96 -2.74 -20.98
C MET A 324 -4.67 -1.73 -21.89
N GLU A 325 -4.24 -0.47 -21.96
CA GLU A 325 -4.87 0.51 -22.84
C GLU A 325 -4.49 0.26 -24.30
N ILE A 326 -3.21 -0.02 -24.58
CA ILE A 326 -2.77 -0.36 -25.94
C ILE A 326 -3.34 -1.73 -26.36
N ILE A 327 -3.29 -2.74 -25.49
CA ILE A 327 -3.89 -4.07 -25.75
C ILE A 327 -5.38 -3.92 -26.10
N MET A 328 -6.14 -3.11 -25.36
CA MET A 328 -7.56 -2.87 -25.66
C MET A 328 -7.78 -2.12 -26.98
N LYS A 329 -6.96 -1.12 -27.33
CA LYS A 329 -7.04 -0.47 -28.66
C LYS A 329 -6.69 -1.43 -29.81
N MET A 330 -5.73 -2.34 -29.58
CA MET A 330 -5.31 -3.35 -30.55
C MET A 330 -6.20 -4.61 -30.57
N GLY A 331 -7.21 -4.70 -29.69
CA GLY A 331 -8.08 -5.88 -29.55
C GLY A 331 -8.71 -6.37 -30.86
N PHE A 332 -9.10 -5.45 -31.75
CA PHE A 332 -9.64 -5.82 -33.07
C PHE A 332 -8.58 -6.52 -33.95
N PHE A 333 -7.34 -6.03 -33.93
CA PHE A 333 -6.23 -6.59 -34.71
C PHE A 333 -5.76 -7.92 -34.12
N ILE A 334 -5.70 -8.03 -32.79
CA ILE A 334 -5.43 -9.28 -32.07
C ILE A 334 -6.45 -10.35 -32.46
N ARG A 335 -7.74 -10.01 -32.50
CA ARG A 335 -8.81 -10.91 -32.95
C ARG A 335 -8.70 -11.24 -34.43
N ASP A 336 -8.58 -10.25 -35.31
CA ASP A 336 -8.51 -10.47 -36.77
C ASP A 336 -7.29 -11.33 -37.16
N LEU A 337 -6.16 -11.21 -36.45
CA LEU A 337 -4.98 -12.06 -36.60
C LEU A 337 -5.21 -13.49 -36.07
N HIS A 338 -5.83 -13.64 -34.88
CA HIS A 338 -6.21 -14.95 -34.34
C HIS A 338 -7.19 -15.69 -35.25
N GLU A 339 -8.23 -15.02 -35.76
CA GLU A 339 -9.24 -15.63 -36.64
C GLU A 339 -8.63 -16.10 -37.97
N GLN A 340 -7.66 -15.36 -38.50
CA GLN A 340 -6.91 -15.77 -39.69
C GLN A 340 -6.03 -16.99 -39.42
N LEU A 341 -5.28 -17.02 -38.31
CA LEU A 341 -4.52 -18.21 -37.90
C LEU A 341 -5.44 -19.41 -37.64
N ALA A 342 -6.59 -19.22 -36.99
CA ALA A 342 -7.60 -20.27 -36.77
C ALA A 342 -8.23 -20.79 -38.07
N THR A 343 -8.29 -19.96 -39.11
CA THR A 343 -8.76 -20.35 -40.45
C THR A 343 -7.67 -21.09 -41.22
N MET A 344 -6.41 -20.65 -41.12
CA MET A 344 -5.26 -21.35 -41.71
C MET A 344 -5.04 -22.72 -41.07
N TYR A 345 -5.06 -22.81 -39.73
CA TYR A 345 -4.94 -24.05 -38.96
C TYR A 345 -5.90 -25.13 -39.46
N LYS A 346 -7.20 -24.81 -39.57
CA LYS A 346 -8.25 -25.71 -40.10
C LYS A 346 -8.01 -26.22 -41.53
N ASN A 347 -7.20 -25.49 -42.32
CA ASN A 347 -6.90 -25.80 -43.72
C ASN A 347 -5.50 -26.43 -43.92
N GLN A 348 -4.66 -26.48 -42.88
CA GLN A 348 -3.25 -26.93 -42.96
C GLN A 348 -2.95 -28.20 -42.16
N VAL A 349 -3.78 -28.57 -41.17
CA VAL A 349 -3.50 -29.71 -40.27
C VAL A 349 -3.78 -31.05 -40.94
N ASP A 350 -2.73 -31.65 -41.48
CA ASP A 350 -2.56 -33.10 -41.40
C ASP A 350 -2.41 -33.51 -39.92
N GLN A 351 -2.99 -34.65 -39.52
CA GLN A 351 -3.04 -35.10 -38.12
C GLN A 351 -1.70 -35.66 -37.58
N GLN A 352 -0.57 -35.15 -38.07
CA GLN A 352 0.77 -35.56 -37.68
C GLN A 352 1.33 -34.64 -36.58
N LYS A 353 2.26 -35.15 -35.78
CA LYS A 353 2.92 -34.34 -34.74
C LYS A 353 4.01 -33.48 -35.36
N VAL A 354 3.97 -32.19 -35.09
CA VAL A 354 4.94 -31.22 -35.60
C VAL A 354 6.00 -30.96 -34.52
N LEU A 355 7.24 -30.74 -34.95
CA LEU A 355 8.31 -30.24 -34.09
C LEU A 355 8.72 -28.88 -34.64
N VAL A 356 8.59 -27.84 -33.82
CA VAL A 356 9.07 -26.48 -34.15
C VAL A 356 10.15 -26.04 -33.17
N PHE A 357 10.94 -25.09 -33.63
CA PHE A 357 12.12 -24.57 -32.96
C PHE A 357 12.01 -23.06 -32.83
N ARG A 358 12.63 -22.53 -31.77
CA ARG A 358 12.91 -21.09 -31.64
C ARG A 358 14.21 -20.94 -30.84
N GLY A 359 15.16 -20.19 -31.37
CA GLY A 359 16.34 -19.78 -30.62
C GLY A 359 16.27 -18.32 -30.19
N GLN A 360 16.85 -18.00 -29.04
CA GLN A 360 17.03 -16.62 -28.56
C GLN A 360 18.01 -16.60 -27.37
N GLY A 361 18.48 -15.40 -27.01
CA GLY A 361 19.03 -15.17 -25.67
C GLY A 361 17.90 -15.06 -24.64
N ILE A 362 18.19 -15.46 -23.40
CA ILE A 362 17.31 -15.28 -22.23
C ILE A 362 18.17 -14.81 -21.06
N LEU A 363 17.71 -13.79 -20.32
CA LEU A 363 18.40 -13.33 -19.10
C LEU A 363 18.59 -14.47 -18.09
N LEU A 364 19.72 -14.48 -17.39
CA LEU A 364 20.10 -15.59 -16.51
C LEU A 364 19.06 -15.88 -15.41
N ASN A 365 18.40 -14.84 -14.88
CA ASN A 365 17.33 -14.95 -13.89
C ASN A 365 16.08 -15.68 -14.44
N GLU A 366 15.61 -15.34 -15.64
CA GLU A 366 14.50 -16.02 -16.33
C GLU A 366 14.85 -17.45 -16.74
N PHE A 367 16.07 -17.68 -17.25
CA PHE A 367 16.54 -19.04 -17.52
C PHE A 367 16.51 -19.91 -16.25
N ASP A 368 16.90 -19.35 -15.10
CA ASP A 368 16.86 -20.05 -13.82
C ASP A 368 15.44 -20.32 -13.32
N LYS A 369 14.47 -19.43 -13.62
CA LYS A 369 13.04 -19.70 -13.37
C LYS A 369 12.53 -20.88 -14.20
N ILE A 370 12.89 -20.97 -15.49
CA ILE A 370 12.51 -22.13 -16.34
C ILE A 370 13.18 -23.41 -15.79
N ARG A 371 14.48 -23.35 -15.50
CA ARG A 371 15.30 -24.49 -15.02
C ARG A 371 14.79 -25.08 -13.70
N LYS A 372 14.23 -24.26 -12.81
CA LYS A 372 13.64 -24.69 -11.52
C LYS A 372 12.23 -25.27 -11.64
N ASN A 373 11.52 -25.02 -12.74
CA ASN A 373 10.09 -25.33 -12.91
C ASN A 373 9.79 -26.44 -13.93
N ILE A 374 10.67 -27.44 -14.04
CA ILE A 374 10.43 -28.62 -14.88
C ILE A 374 9.14 -29.32 -14.43
N GLY A 375 8.25 -29.58 -15.39
CA GLY A 375 6.90 -30.09 -15.19
C GLY A 375 5.82 -29.02 -14.99
N GLY A 376 6.18 -27.75 -14.78
CA GLY A 376 5.26 -26.61 -14.71
C GLY A 376 4.76 -26.14 -16.08
N LEU A 377 3.88 -25.12 -16.07
CA LEU A 377 3.33 -24.49 -17.27
C LEU A 377 4.09 -23.19 -17.62
N MET A 378 4.11 -22.83 -18.90
CA MET A 378 4.83 -21.68 -19.44
C MET A 378 4.06 -21.07 -20.61
N SER A 379 3.97 -19.75 -20.67
CA SER A 379 3.39 -18.97 -21.77
C SER A 379 4.40 -17.93 -22.26
N PHE A 380 4.37 -17.64 -23.56
CA PHE A 380 5.16 -16.58 -24.20
C PHE A 380 4.40 -15.25 -24.35
N ASN A 381 3.13 -15.19 -23.94
CA ASN A 381 2.28 -13.98 -23.89
C ASN A 381 2.16 -13.14 -25.18
N VAL A 382 2.67 -13.63 -26.32
CA VAL A 382 2.70 -12.97 -27.63
C VAL A 382 2.32 -13.95 -28.74
N PHE A 383 2.06 -13.44 -29.95
CA PHE A 383 1.98 -14.28 -31.14
C PHE A 383 3.36 -14.86 -31.45
N LEU A 384 3.57 -16.10 -31.00
CA LEU A 384 4.88 -16.75 -30.94
C LEU A 384 5.31 -17.24 -32.33
N SER A 385 6.29 -16.54 -32.91
CA SER A 385 6.95 -16.93 -34.15
C SER A 385 7.99 -18.04 -33.90
N THR A 386 7.93 -19.09 -34.71
CA THR A 386 8.80 -20.28 -34.65
C THR A 386 9.17 -20.75 -36.06
N SER A 387 10.10 -21.70 -36.20
CA SER A 387 10.35 -22.37 -37.48
C SER A 387 10.39 -23.89 -37.33
N THR A 388 9.97 -24.61 -38.37
CA THR A 388 10.27 -26.04 -38.52
C THR A 388 11.75 -26.29 -38.81
N ASP A 389 12.51 -25.24 -39.16
CA ASP A 389 13.93 -25.30 -39.46
C ASP A 389 14.79 -25.01 -38.21
N ILE A 390 15.60 -25.99 -37.83
CA ILE A 390 16.48 -25.89 -36.67
C ILE A 390 17.68 -24.98 -36.92
N GLU A 391 18.16 -24.84 -38.16
CA GLU A 391 19.35 -24.03 -38.46
C GLU A 391 19.04 -22.54 -38.38
N ILE A 392 17.89 -22.12 -38.92
CA ILE A 392 17.33 -20.77 -38.76
C ILE A 392 17.25 -20.43 -37.27
N SER A 393 16.63 -21.31 -36.47
CA SER A 393 16.47 -21.12 -35.03
C SER A 393 17.81 -21.07 -34.28
N LEU A 394 18.77 -21.91 -34.64
CA LEU A 394 20.10 -21.93 -34.02
C LEU A 394 20.88 -20.64 -34.24
N ASN A 395 20.68 -19.93 -35.36
CA ASN A 395 21.34 -18.65 -35.59
C ASN A 395 20.88 -17.57 -34.61
N PHE A 396 19.57 -17.53 -34.27
CA PHE A 396 19.05 -16.63 -33.23
C PHE A 396 19.52 -17.00 -31.81
N ALA A 397 19.72 -18.30 -31.52
CA ALA A 397 20.33 -18.72 -30.25
C ALA A 397 21.80 -18.29 -30.16
N LYS A 398 22.58 -18.51 -31.24
CA LYS A 398 24.01 -18.13 -31.33
C LYS A 398 24.25 -16.63 -31.26
N GLY A 399 23.30 -15.81 -31.72
CA GLY A 399 23.38 -14.35 -31.59
C GLY A 399 23.64 -13.88 -30.15
N ALA A 400 23.15 -14.64 -29.16
CA ALA A 400 23.33 -14.36 -27.74
C ALA A 400 24.64 -14.89 -27.14
N GLU A 401 25.44 -15.71 -27.84
CA GLU A 401 26.73 -16.23 -27.32
C GLU A 401 27.76 -15.12 -27.03
N ASN A 402 27.56 -13.93 -27.59
CA ASN A 402 28.46 -12.77 -27.42
C ASN A 402 28.05 -11.82 -26.27
N ASP A 403 26.87 -11.99 -25.67
CA ASP A 403 26.38 -11.15 -24.57
C ASP A 403 26.50 -11.87 -23.22
N PRO A 404 27.35 -11.42 -22.28
CA PRO A 404 27.51 -12.05 -20.97
C PRO A 404 26.27 -11.95 -20.06
N LYS A 405 25.27 -11.12 -20.40
CA LYS A 405 23.99 -11.02 -19.68
C LYS A 405 23.00 -12.13 -20.10
N LEU A 406 23.20 -12.77 -21.26
CA LEU A 406 22.25 -13.70 -21.87
C LEU A 406 22.72 -15.16 -21.85
N VAL A 407 21.77 -16.06 -21.62
CA VAL A 407 21.92 -17.51 -21.81
C VAL A 407 21.40 -17.86 -23.21
N PRO A 408 22.25 -18.40 -24.12
CA PRO A 408 21.80 -18.87 -25.42
C PRO A 408 20.92 -20.12 -25.28
N VAL A 409 19.67 -20.02 -25.74
CA VAL A 409 18.64 -21.03 -25.59
C VAL A 409 18.04 -21.42 -26.94
N LEU A 410 17.85 -22.72 -27.15
CA LEU A 410 17.02 -23.30 -28.20
C LEU A 410 15.80 -23.98 -27.55
N PHE A 411 14.61 -23.41 -27.76
CA PHE A 411 13.36 -24.10 -27.48
C PHE A 411 13.09 -25.17 -28.53
N ARG A 412 12.70 -26.37 -28.08
CA ARG A 412 12.28 -27.50 -28.91
C ARG A 412 10.84 -27.84 -28.52
N MET A 413 9.89 -27.48 -29.36
CA MET A 413 8.47 -27.50 -29.04
C MET A 413 7.76 -28.65 -29.76
N HIS A 414 7.34 -29.65 -29.00
CA HIS A 414 6.58 -30.79 -29.50
C HIS A 414 5.10 -30.44 -29.57
N ILE A 415 4.54 -30.48 -30.77
CA ILE A 415 3.17 -30.07 -31.08
C ILE A 415 2.34 -31.31 -31.44
N ASP A 416 1.26 -31.54 -30.70
CA ASP A 416 0.33 -32.65 -30.92
C ASP A 416 -1.06 -32.05 -31.26
N PRO A 417 -1.34 -31.73 -32.54
CA PRO A 417 -2.55 -31.00 -32.94
C PRO A 417 -3.84 -31.78 -32.67
N THR A 418 -3.74 -33.08 -32.34
CA THR A 418 -4.87 -33.90 -31.90
C THR A 418 -5.37 -33.57 -30.48
N LYS A 419 -4.63 -32.74 -29.72
CA LYS A 419 -4.88 -32.49 -28.28
C LYS A 419 -5.12 -31.03 -27.89
N SER A 420 -4.80 -30.07 -28.75
CA SER A 420 -4.86 -28.65 -28.43
C SER A 420 -5.66 -27.91 -29.50
N SER A 421 -6.62 -27.08 -29.09
CA SER A 421 -7.41 -26.24 -30.00
C SER A 421 -6.68 -24.96 -30.41
N VAL A 422 -5.56 -24.64 -29.76
CA VAL A 422 -4.72 -23.45 -29.99
C VAL A 422 -4.31 -23.34 -31.46
N PRO A 423 -4.72 -22.27 -32.18
CA PRO A 423 -4.33 -22.06 -33.56
C PRO A 423 -2.85 -21.78 -33.75
N PHE A 424 -2.26 -22.48 -34.71
CA PHE A 424 -0.97 -22.16 -35.33
C PHE A 424 -1.02 -22.43 -36.83
N ALA A 425 -0.15 -21.79 -37.61
CA ALA A 425 -0.09 -21.98 -39.06
C ALA A 425 1.31 -21.76 -39.62
N ASP A 426 1.63 -22.45 -40.71
CA ASP A 426 2.67 -22.00 -41.65
C ASP A 426 2.17 -20.71 -42.32
N VAL A 427 2.84 -19.61 -42.02
CA VAL A 427 2.49 -18.27 -42.52
C VAL A 427 3.38 -17.82 -43.67
N THR A 428 4.35 -18.63 -44.13
CA THR A 428 5.33 -18.30 -45.19
C THR A 428 4.70 -17.66 -46.44
N LYS A 429 3.48 -18.09 -46.83
CA LYS A 429 2.76 -17.58 -48.02
C LYS A 429 1.99 -16.27 -47.80
N TRP A 430 1.80 -15.85 -46.55
CA TRP A 430 1.03 -14.66 -46.15
C TRP A 430 1.87 -13.66 -45.33
N SER A 431 3.07 -14.03 -44.92
CA SER A 431 4.08 -13.16 -44.33
C SER A 431 4.57 -12.12 -45.35
N SER A 432 4.99 -10.95 -44.89
CA SER A 432 5.77 -10.01 -45.72
C SER A 432 7.11 -10.58 -46.16
N PHE A 433 7.67 -11.52 -45.38
CA PHE A 433 8.95 -12.17 -45.64
C PHE A 433 8.72 -13.57 -46.23
N SER A 434 8.26 -13.60 -47.48
CA SER A 434 7.79 -14.82 -48.18
C SER A 434 8.86 -15.91 -48.45
N TYR A 435 10.09 -15.69 -47.99
CA TYR A 435 11.20 -16.64 -48.01
C TYR A 435 11.51 -17.25 -46.62
N GLU A 436 10.93 -16.73 -45.55
CA GLU A 436 11.16 -17.23 -44.19
C GLU A 436 10.17 -18.33 -43.82
N LYS A 437 10.69 -19.49 -43.40
CA LYS A 437 9.89 -20.65 -42.96
C LYS A 437 9.26 -20.41 -41.59
N GLU A 438 8.30 -19.49 -41.52
CA GLU A 438 7.66 -19.08 -40.28
C GLU A 438 6.41 -19.93 -39.97
N THR A 439 6.38 -20.49 -38.77
CA THR A 439 5.18 -21.08 -38.15
C THR A 439 4.76 -20.20 -36.98
N LEU A 440 3.62 -19.53 -37.11
CA LEU A 440 3.13 -18.54 -36.15
C LEU A 440 2.01 -19.13 -35.28
N PHE A 441 2.15 -18.98 -33.97
CA PHE A 441 1.19 -19.42 -32.95
C PHE A 441 0.36 -18.25 -32.41
N SER A 442 -0.87 -18.55 -31.97
CA SER A 442 -1.73 -17.55 -31.32
C SER A 442 -1.28 -17.20 -29.89
N MET A 443 -1.65 -16.01 -29.41
CA MET A 443 -1.15 -15.42 -28.15
C MET A 443 -1.38 -16.26 -26.87
N HIS A 444 -2.42 -17.11 -26.85
CA HIS A 444 -2.81 -17.94 -25.71
C HIS A 444 -2.10 -19.32 -25.68
N THR A 445 -0.94 -19.45 -26.34
CA THR A 445 -0.22 -20.73 -26.43
C THR A 445 0.51 -21.05 -25.13
N ILE A 446 0.01 -22.05 -24.41
CA ILE A 446 0.62 -22.57 -23.18
C ILE A 446 1.37 -23.88 -23.48
N PHE A 447 2.60 -23.97 -22.98
CA PHE A 447 3.44 -25.15 -23.02
C PHE A 447 3.66 -25.72 -21.62
N ARG A 448 3.93 -27.02 -21.54
CA ARG A 448 4.45 -27.68 -20.34
C ARG A 448 5.97 -27.86 -20.49
N ILE A 449 6.74 -27.44 -19.48
CA ILE A 449 8.19 -27.57 -19.46
C ILE A 449 8.54 -29.03 -19.23
N MET A 450 9.11 -29.72 -20.22
CA MET A 450 9.39 -31.16 -20.15
C MET A 450 10.79 -31.46 -19.63
N ASP A 451 11.80 -30.71 -20.08
CA ASP A 451 13.22 -30.95 -19.76
C ASP A 451 14.08 -29.72 -20.08
N VAL A 452 15.25 -29.58 -19.45
CA VAL A 452 16.24 -28.52 -19.70
C VAL A 452 17.65 -29.12 -19.72
N ARG A 453 18.27 -29.19 -20.91
CA ARG A 453 19.55 -29.90 -21.13
C ARG A 453 20.61 -28.99 -21.77
N ARG A 454 21.81 -28.93 -21.21
CA ARG A 454 22.96 -28.25 -21.83
C ARG A 454 23.50 -29.08 -23.01
N ASN A 455 23.87 -28.44 -24.11
CA ASN A 455 24.52 -29.08 -25.26
C ASN A 455 25.98 -28.61 -25.38
N GLU A 456 26.94 -29.53 -25.22
CA GLU A 456 28.39 -29.39 -25.45
C GLU A 456 28.97 -27.97 -25.35
N GLY A 457 28.71 -27.29 -24.22
CA GLY A 457 29.22 -25.95 -23.93
C GLY A 457 28.43 -24.78 -24.54
N GLN A 458 27.94 -24.92 -25.78
CA GLN A 458 27.41 -23.83 -26.62
C GLN A 458 26.07 -23.26 -26.16
N TYR A 459 25.01 -24.06 -26.08
CA TYR A 459 23.65 -23.57 -25.80
C TYR A 459 22.81 -24.56 -24.97
N TRP A 460 21.69 -24.07 -24.44
CA TRP A 460 20.74 -24.88 -23.66
C TRP A 460 19.51 -25.25 -24.49
N ASN A 461 19.12 -26.52 -24.46
CA ASN A 461 17.88 -27.02 -25.02
C ASN A 461 16.78 -27.02 -23.97
N ILE A 462 15.70 -26.29 -24.23
CA ILE A 462 14.49 -26.32 -23.39
C ILE A 462 13.43 -27.09 -24.17
N ILE A 463 13.06 -28.28 -23.67
CA ILE A 463 12.08 -29.15 -24.31
C ILE A 463 10.70 -28.79 -23.77
N LEU A 464 9.82 -28.40 -24.68
CA LEU A 464 8.44 -27.99 -24.39
C LEU A 464 7.46 -28.96 -25.08
N SER A 465 6.32 -29.21 -24.45
CA SER A 465 5.16 -29.84 -25.11
C SER A 465 4.02 -28.82 -25.15
N LEU A 466 3.33 -28.70 -26.28
CA LEU A 466 2.09 -27.91 -26.32
C LEU A 466 1.07 -28.52 -25.36
N THR A 467 0.40 -27.68 -24.57
CA THR A 467 -0.61 -28.09 -23.59
C THR A 467 -1.98 -28.24 -24.26
N SER A 468 -2.77 -29.18 -23.75
CA SER A 468 -4.16 -29.40 -24.17
C SER A 468 -5.13 -28.55 -23.34
N ASP A 469 -6.24 -28.11 -23.95
CA ASP A 469 -7.33 -27.45 -23.22
C ASP A 469 -7.96 -28.37 -22.14
N THR A 470 -7.80 -29.69 -22.33
CA THR A 470 -8.18 -30.76 -21.40
C THR A 470 -7.11 -31.11 -20.37
N ASP A 471 -6.01 -30.34 -20.28
CA ASP A 471 -5.01 -30.53 -19.21
C ASP A 471 -5.66 -30.23 -17.84
N PRO A 472 -5.73 -31.21 -16.91
CA PRO A 472 -6.49 -31.05 -15.67
C PRO A 472 -5.96 -29.97 -14.72
N GLU A 473 -4.67 -29.61 -14.83
CA GLU A 473 -4.05 -28.53 -14.05
C GLU A 473 -4.44 -27.15 -14.63
N LEU A 474 -4.57 -27.03 -15.95
CA LEU A 474 -5.01 -25.78 -16.62
C LEU A 474 -6.54 -25.57 -16.57
N MET A 475 -7.33 -26.64 -16.74
CA MET A 475 -8.79 -26.56 -16.81
C MET A 475 -9.40 -26.11 -15.49
N LYS A 476 -9.01 -26.73 -14.36
CA LYS A 476 -9.40 -26.30 -12.99
C LYS A 476 -9.15 -24.80 -12.77
N LEU A 477 -8.00 -24.32 -13.23
CA LEU A 477 -7.48 -22.98 -13.00
C LEU A 477 -8.26 -21.92 -13.79
N THR A 478 -8.51 -22.20 -15.07
CA THR A 478 -9.32 -21.33 -15.93
C THR A 478 -10.78 -21.31 -15.49
N ASP A 479 -11.36 -22.45 -15.09
CA ASP A 479 -12.76 -22.52 -14.68
C ASP A 479 -13.05 -21.80 -13.35
N HIS A 480 -12.14 -21.82 -12.37
CA HIS A 480 -12.30 -21.04 -11.15
C HIS A 480 -12.33 -19.53 -11.48
N LEU A 481 -11.37 -19.04 -12.25
CA LEU A 481 -11.30 -17.62 -12.58
C LEU A 481 -12.44 -17.16 -13.50
N ARG A 482 -12.94 -18.03 -14.40
CA ARG A 482 -14.19 -17.78 -15.15
C ARG A 482 -15.40 -17.64 -14.22
N GLN A 483 -15.46 -18.38 -13.11
CA GLN A 483 -16.53 -18.23 -12.10
C GLN A 483 -16.40 -16.93 -11.30
N GLU A 484 -15.18 -16.51 -10.93
CA GLU A 484 -14.96 -15.25 -10.21
C GLU A 484 -15.19 -13.99 -11.06
N ILE A 485 -14.74 -14.00 -12.31
CA ILE A 485 -15.04 -12.93 -13.30
C ILE A 485 -16.54 -12.95 -13.64
N GLY A 486 -17.15 -14.13 -13.65
CA GLY A 486 -18.59 -14.34 -13.70
C GLY A 486 -19.20 -14.28 -15.11
N GLY A 487 -20.49 -14.64 -15.18
CA GLY A 487 -21.31 -14.46 -16.38
C GLY A 487 -21.71 -12.99 -16.57
N GLY A 488 -21.73 -12.52 -17.82
CA GLY A 488 -21.91 -11.10 -18.06
C GLY A 488 -21.82 -10.65 -19.52
N SER A 489 -21.81 -9.33 -19.71
CA SER A 489 -21.29 -8.72 -20.93
C SER A 489 -19.76 -8.80 -20.95
N HIS A 490 -19.14 -8.75 -22.13
CA HIS A 490 -17.66 -8.75 -22.23
C HIS A 490 -17.03 -7.54 -21.52
N LEU A 491 -17.71 -6.39 -21.49
CA LEU A 491 -17.27 -5.19 -20.74
C LEU A 491 -17.35 -5.41 -19.23
N GLN A 492 -18.38 -6.07 -18.72
CA GLN A 492 -18.47 -6.45 -17.31
C GLN A 492 -17.37 -7.44 -16.92
N GLN A 493 -17.12 -8.45 -17.76
CA GLN A 493 -16.06 -9.43 -17.51
C GLN A 493 -14.68 -8.76 -17.49
N LEU A 494 -14.44 -7.84 -18.43
CA LEU A 494 -13.24 -7.00 -18.45
C LEU A 494 -13.16 -6.07 -17.23
N GLY A 495 -14.27 -5.46 -16.80
CA GLY A 495 -14.33 -4.64 -15.59
C GLY A 495 -13.99 -5.43 -14.32
N ASN A 496 -14.58 -6.62 -14.16
CA ASN A 496 -14.26 -7.55 -13.07
C ASN A 496 -12.80 -8.04 -13.12
N LEU A 497 -12.26 -8.27 -14.32
CA LEU A 497 -10.83 -8.59 -14.50
C LEU A 497 -9.93 -7.42 -14.08
N MET A 498 -10.27 -6.19 -14.47
CA MET A 498 -9.54 -4.98 -14.05
C MET A 498 -9.60 -4.75 -12.53
N LEU A 499 -10.71 -5.07 -11.85
CA LEU A 499 -10.77 -5.10 -10.38
C LEU A 499 -9.79 -6.11 -9.79
N LYS A 500 -9.77 -7.34 -10.32
CA LYS A 500 -8.84 -8.41 -9.91
C LYS A 500 -7.37 -8.11 -10.20
N MET A 501 -7.10 -7.18 -11.11
CA MET A 501 -5.77 -6.63 -11.43
C MET A 501 -5.44 -5.32 -10.68
N GLY A 502 -6.31 -4.84 -9.77
CA GLY A 502 -6.13 -3.58 -9.03
C GLY A 502 -6.22 -2.31 -9.90
N LYS A 503 -6.66 -2.42 -11.16
CA LYS A 503 -6.77 -1.30 -12.11
C LYS A 503 -8.15 -0.64 -12.01
N PHE A 504 -8.46 -0.10 -10.83
CA PHE A 504 -9.79 0.40 -10.45
C PHE A 504 -10.38 1.45 -11.41
N ASP A 505 -9.59 2.40 -11.90
CA ASP A 505 -10.07 3.38 -12.89
C ASP A 505 -10.41 2.75 -14.24
N ARG A 506 -9.67 1.73 -14.69
CA ARG A 506 -10.01 0.99 -15.91
C ARG A 506 -11.29 0.16 -15.71
N ALA A 507 -11.50 -0.42 -14.52
CA ALA A 507 -12.76 -1.08 -14.18
C ALA A 507 -13.94 -0.10 -14.22
N LYS A 508 -13.77 1.10 -13.66
CA LYS A 508 -14.73 2.22 -13.68
C LYS A 508 -15.06 2.68 -15.10
N ASP A 509 -14.06 2.78 -15.98
CA ASP A 509 -14.26 3.08 -17.40
C ASP A 509 -15.08 1.98 -18.09
N MET A 510 -14.82 0.70 -17.81
CA MET A 510 -15.58 -0.41 -18.40
C MET A 510 -17.04 -0.45 -17.93
N PHE A 511 -17.30 -0.34 -16.62
CA PHE A 511 -18.67 -0.34 -16.09
C PHE A 511 -19.46 0.92 -16.48
N SER A 512 -18.81 2.09 -16.61
CA SER A 512 -19.47 3.30 -17.10
C SER A 512 -19.77 3.20 -18.61
N THR A 513 -18.89 2.59 -19.39
CA THR A 513 -19.14 2.29 -20.81
C THR A 513 -20.27 1.29 -20.98
N GLU A 514 -20.29 0.19 -20.21
CA GLU A 514 -21.41 -0.77 -20.19
C GLU A 514 -22.73 -0.06 -19.86
N ARG A 515 -22.76 0.75 -18.79
CA ARG A 515 -23.94 1.52 -18.37
C ARG A 515 -24.46 2.47 -19.46
N ASN A 516 -23.57 3.11 -20.22
CA ASN A 516 -23.94 4.01 -21.32
C ASN A 516 -24.49 3.26 -22.55
N ILE A 517 -24.07 2.01 -22.75
CA ILE A 517 -24.60 1.13 -23.81
C ILE A 517 -25.97 0.56 -23.40
N THR A 518 -26.13 0.16 -22.14
CA THR A 518 -27.36 -0.46 -21.59
C THR A 518 -28.43 0.58 -21.18
N ASN A 519 -28.67 1.60 -22.01
CA ASN A 519 -29.61 2.71 -21.76
C ASN A 519 -30.93 2.24 -21.11
N GLU A 520 -31.26 2.83 -19.95
CA GLU A 520 -32.43 2.49 -19.11
C GLU A 520 -32.60 0.98 -18.79
N GLY A 521 -31.48 0.29 -18.57
CA GLY A 521 -31.45 -1.07 -18.02
C GLY A 521 -32.28 -1.21 -16.73
N THR A 522 -32.78 -2.42 -16.48
CA THR A 522 -33.75 -2.74 -15.41
C THR A 522 -33.28 -2.28 -14.02
N TRP A 523 -34.20 -2.21 -13.04
CA TRP A 523 -33.84 -1.82 -11.68
C TRP A 523 -32.77 -2.74 -11.04
N PHE A 524 -32.69 -4.01 -11.46
CA PHE A 524 -31.58 -4.92 -11.12
C PHE A 524 -30.23 -4.46 -11.69
N GLU A 525 -30.18 -4.06 -12.96
CA GLU A 525 -28.99 -3.50 -13.61
C GLU A 525 -28.55 -2.22 -12.90
N GLN A 526 -29.50 -1.35 -12.57
CA GLN A 526 -29.20 -0.10 -11.85
C GLN A 526 -28.62 -0.37 -10.46
N ILE A 527 -29.15 -1.34 -9.70
CA ILE A 527 -28.53 -1.80 -8.44
C ILE A 527 -27.11 -2.31 -8.69
N ARG A 528 -26.90 -3.14 -9.72
CA ARG A 528 -25.62 -3.74 -10.07
C ARG A 528 -24.55 -2.68 -10.37
N PHE A 529 -24.85 -1.70 -11.21
CA PHE A 529 -23.94 -0.58 -11.51
C PHE A 529 -23.65 0.29 -10.28
N ASN A 530 -24.66 0.60 -9.47
CA ASN A 530 -24.46 1.36 -8.23
C ASN A 530 -23.64 0.55 -7.20
N HIS A 531 -23.80 -0.77 -7.13
CA HIS A 531 -23.02 -1.64 -6.23
C HIS A 531 -21.56 -1.74 -6.67
N GLN A 532 -21.28 -1.95 -7.96
CA GLN A 532 -19.91 -2.01 -8.49
C GLN A 532 -19.17 -0.67 -8.38
N LEU A 533 -19.84 0.45 -8.66
CA LEU A 533 -19.26 1.78 -8.43
C LEU A 533 -19.05 2.05 -6.93
N GLY A 534 -19.99 1.62 -6.07
CA GLY A 534 -19.83 1.67 -4.62
C GLY A 534 -18.62 0.89 -4.12
N TYR A 535 -18.34 -0.28 -4.72
CA TYR A 535 -17.16 -1.08 -4.44
C TYR A 535 -15.88 -0.35 -4.88
N ILE A 536 -15.79 0.09 -6.15
CA ILE A 536 -14.63 0.83 -6.67
C ILE A 536 -14.30 2.05 -5.81
N PHE A 537 -15.29 2.88 -5.48
CA PHE A 537 -15.06 4.06 -4.67
C PHE A 537 -14.71 3.72 -3.21
N ARG A 538 -15.02 2.51 -2.71
CA ARG A 538 -14.58 2.06 -1.38
C ARG A 538 -13.11 1.61 -1.42
N GLU A 539 -12.71 0.80 -2.41
CA GLU A 539 -11.31 0.34 -2.53
C GLU A 539 -10.36 1.50 -2.84
N ASN A 540 -10.80 2.51 -3.61
CA ASN A 540 -10.07 3.77 -3.84
C ASN A 540 -10.03 4.71 -2.61
N GLY A 541 -10.64 4.36 -1.47
CA GLY A 541 -10.72 5.22 -0.28
C GLY A 541 -11.68 6.42 -0.39
N GLU A 542 -12.42 6.56 -1.51
CA GLU A 542 -13.40 7.63 -1.75
C GLU A 542 -14.74 7.34 -1.03
N PHE A 543 -14.69 7.06 0.28
CA PHE A 543 -15.79 6.48 1.04
C PHE A 543 -17.12 7.25 0.96
N VAL A 544 -17.09 8.60 0.90
CA VAL A 544 -18.28 9.43 0.74
C VAL A 544 -18.97 9.19 -0.61
N LYS A 545 -18.21 9.00 -1.69
CA LYS A 545 -18.76 8.62 -3.00
C LYS A 545 -19.33 7.21 -2.94
N ALA A 546 -18.59 6.26 -2.35
CA ALA A 546 -19.00 4.86 -2.19
C ALA A 546 -20.35 4.75 -1.48
N LEU A 547 -20.49 5.44 -0.33
CA LEU A 547 -21.74 5.53 0.43
C LEU A 547 -22.89 6.02 -0.46
N SER A 548 -22.69 7.14 -1.18
CA SER A 548 -23.71 7.71 -2.05
C SER A 548 -24.16 6.76 -3.17
N TYR A 549 -23.34 5.80 -3.60
CA TYR A 549 -23.71 4.81 -4.60
C TYR A 549 -24.43 3.62 -3.96
N TYR A 550 -23.97 3.12 -2.81
CA TYR A 550 -24.67 2.08 -2.08
C TYR A 550 -26.05 2.53 -1.55
N GLU A 551 -26.21 3.79 -1.13
CA GLU A 551 -27.51 4.35 -0.74
C GLU A 551 -28.50 4.38 -1.91
N LYS A 552 -28.06 4.77 -3.12
CA LYS A 552 -28.88 4.68 -4.35
C LYS A 552 -29.31 3.25 -4.64
N ALA A 553 -28.39 2.29 -4.52
CA ALA A 553 -28.72 0.87 -4.69
C ALA A 553 -29.73 0.36 -3.65
N LEU A 554 -29.56 0.77 -2.38
CA LEU A 554 -30.47 0.44 -1.29
C LEU A 554 -31.87 1.03 -1.50
N ASP A 555 -31.98 2.28 -1.95
CA ASP A 555 -33.29 2.91 -2.17
C ASP A 555 -34.04 2.31 -3.37
N ILE A 556 -33.32 1.96 -4.45
CA ILE A 556 -33.90 1.18 -5.55
C ILE A 556 -34.37 -0.20 -5.06
N GLN A 557 -33.61 -0.87 -4.19
CA GLN A 557 -34.06 -2.12 -3.56
C GLN A 557 -35.31 -1.92 -2.68
N LYS A 558 -35.31 -0.95 -1.76
CA LYS A 558 -36.45 -0.65 -0.88
C LYS A 558 -37.74 -0.31 -1.64
N ALA A 559 -37.62 0.32 -2.82
CA ALA A 559 -38.75 0.65 -3.67
C ALA A 559 -39.38 -0.58 -4.36
N ASN A 560 -38.60 -1.63 -4.59
CA ASN A 560 -39.02 -2.81 -5.38
C ASN A 560 -39.17 -4.10 -4.54
N LEU A 561 -38.69 -4.13 -3.29
CA LEU A 561 -38.62 -5.34 -2.46
C LEU A 561 -39.31 -5.19 -1.09
N PRO A 562 -39.84 -6.28 -0.50
CA PRO A 562 -40.34 -6.28 0.87
C PRO A 562 -39.27 -5.89 1.89
N LYS A 563 -39.67 -5.21 2.99
CA LYS A 563 -38.75 -4.67 4.02
C LYS A 563 -37.75 -5.66 4.62
N ASN A 564 -38.10 -6.95 4.65
CA ASN A 564 -37.27 -8.03 5.20
C ASN A 564 -36.72 -8.96 4.09
N HIS A 565 -36.65 -8.51 2.84
CA HIS A 565 -36.14 -9.34 1.74
C HIS A 565 -34.64 -9.66 1.93
N PRO A 566 -34.20 -10.92 1.77
CA PRO A 566 -32.84 -11.32 2.13
C PRO A 566 -31.72 -10.54 1.41
N SER A 567 -31.98 -10.09 0.17
CA SER A 567 -31.01 -9.30 -0.61
C SER A 567 -30.72 -7.90 -0.05
N LEU A 568 -31.50 -7.42 0.91
CA LEU A 568 -31.25 -6.14 1.59
C LEU A 568 -30.08 -6.25 2.59
N ALA A 569 -29.84 -7.42 3.19
CA ALA A 569 -28.77 -7.57 4.18
C ALA A 569 -27.36 -7.33 3.61
N PRO A 570 -26.98 -7.85 2.42
CA PRO A 570 -25.70 -7.53 1.79
C PRO A 570 -25.48 -6.03 1.51
N ILE A 571 -26.51 -5.28 1.10
CA ILE A 571 -26.34 -3.84 0.85
C ILE A 571 -26.27 -3.05 2.17
N TYR A 572 -27.03 -3.43 3.20
CA TYR A 572 -26.85 -2.87 4.55
C TYR A 572 -25.46 -3.15 5.13
N ASN A 573 -24.93 -4.36 4.96
CA ASN A 573 -23.56 -4.71 5.37
C ASN A 573 -22.49 -3.89 4.63
N ASN A 574 -22.65 -3.64 3.33
CA ASN A 574 -21.72 -2.81 2.56
C ASN A 574 -21.79 -1.33 2.98
N ILE A 575 -22.99 -0.79 3.22
CA ILE A 575 -23.16 0.57 3.75
C ILE A 575 -22.55 0.67 5.15
N ALA A 576 -22.80 -0.30 6.03
CA ALA A 576 -22.23 -0.34 7.37
C ALA A 576 -20.70 -0.44 7.37
N SER A 577 -20.11 -1.18 6.43
CA SER A 577 -18.67 -1.24 6.18
C SER A 577 -18.11 0.11 5.77
N VAL A 578 -18.79 0.85 4.88
CA VAL A 578 -18.37 2.20 4.50
C VAL A 578 -18.53 3.20 5.65
N CYS A 579 -19.63 3.15 6.42
CA CYS A 579 -19.79 3.98 7.63
C CYS A 579 -18.69 3.70 8.67
N TYR A 580 -18.27 2.45 8.84
CA TYR A 580 -17.15 2.07 9.71
C TYR A 580 -15.82 2.67 9.21
N SER A 581 -15.50 2.57 7.92
CA SER A 581 -14.32 3.22 7.32
C SER A 581 -14.35 4.75 7.37
N ILE A 582 -15.54 5.35 7.47
CA ILE A 582 -15.76 6.80 7.65
C ILE A 582 -15.63 7.22 9.13
N GLY A 583 -15.60 6.27 10.07
CA GLY A 583 -15.58 6.52 11.52
C GLY A 583 -16.97 6.74 12.14
N ASP A 584 -18.05 6.69 11.35
CA ASP A 584 -19.42 6.75 11.86
C ASP A 584 -19.88 5.36 12.33
N PHE A 585 -19.36 5.00 13.50
CA PHE A 585 -19.71 3.76 14.15
C PHE A 585 -21.20 3.69 14.56
N SER A 586 -21.88 4.85 14.69
CA SER A 586 -23.30 4.92 15.03
C SER A 586 -24.20 4.40 13.90
N ARG A 587 -23.97 4.85 12.65
CA ARG A 587 -24.63 4.33 11.45
C ARG A 587 -24.17 2.91 11.16
N ALA A 588 -22.89 2.59 11.33
CA ALA A 588 -22.38 1.24 11.14
C ALA A 588 -23.10 0.22 12.04
N LEU A 589 -23.20 0.47 13.34
CA LEU A 589 -23.95 -0.40 14.27
C LEU A 589 -25.43 -0.51 13.88
N SER A 590 -26.07 0.59 13.47
CA SER A 590 -27.49 0.58 13.06
C SER A 590 -27.74 -0.29 11.82
N PHE A 591 -26.92 -0.13 10.78
CA PHE A 591 -27.04 -0.89 9.55
C PHE A 591 -26.61 -2.37 9.72
N TYR A 592 -25.54 -2.66 10.46
CA TYR A 592 -25.16 -4.06 10.77
C TYR A 592 -26.22 -4.77 11.60
N LYS A 593 -26.84 -4.11 12.59
CA LYS A 593 -27.98 -4.67 13.34
C LYS A 593 -29.17 -4.92 12.42
N THR A 594 -29.44 -4.02 11.47
CA THR A 594 -30.53 -4.19 10.47
C THR A 594 -30.27 -5.35 9.52
N ALA A 595 -29.03 -5.54 9.07
CA ALA A 595 -28.63 -6.70 8.26
C ALA A 595 -28.78 -8.01 9.05
N LEU A 596 -28.23 -8.06 10.27
CA LEU A 596 -28.33 -9.18 11.20
C LEU A 596 -29.78 -9.59 11.46
N ASP A 597 -30.67 -8.61 11.66
CA ASP A 597 -32.09 -8.82 11.89
C ASP A 597 -32.83 -9.42 10.67
N ILE A 598 -32.33 -9.22 9.45
CA ILE A 598 -32.88 -9.84 8.24
C ILE A 598 -32.30 -11.24 8.08
N GLU A 599 -30.99 -11.41 8.29
CA GLU A 599 -30.28 -12.69 8.18
C GLU A 599 -30.81 -13.72 9.18
N LEU A 600 -30.95 -13.37 10.46
CA LEU A 600 -31.53 -14.24 11.50
C LEU A 600 -32.98 -14.67 11.24
N LYS A 601 -33.71 -13.98 10.35
CA LYS A 601 -35.09 -14.30 9.97
C LYS A 601 -35.20 -15.06 8.65
N SER A 602 -34.11 -15.21 7.89
CA SER A 602 -34.13 -15.73 6.51
C SER A 602 -33.06 -16.77 6.19
N LEU A 603 -32.03 -16.93 7.04
CA LEU A 603 -30.89 -17.82 6.82
C LEU A 603 -30.74 -18.80 7.99
N PRO A 604 -30.17 -20.00 7.75
CA PRO A 604 -29.74 -20.92 8.81
C PRO A 604 -28.77 -20.28 9.82
N SER A 605 -28.77 -20.78 11.06
CA SER A 605 -27.94 -20.27 12.17
C SER A 605 -26.43 -20.47 12.01
N ASP A 606 -26.02 -21.22 10.99
CA ASP A 606 -24.65 -21.53 10.59
C ASP A 606 -24.26 -20.88 9.23
N HIS A 607 -25.14 -20.06 8.63
CA HIS A 607 -24.90 -19.49 7.30
C HIS A 607 -23.72 -18.49 7.26
N ARG A 608 -22.91 -18.53 6.19
CA ARG A 608 -21.69 -17.70 6.02
C ARG A 608 -21.93 -16.21 6.26
N ASN A 609 -23.00 -15.64 5.72
CA ASN A 609 -23.30 -14.22 5.86
C ASN A 609 -23.48 -13.81 7.34
N LEU A 610 -24.15 -14.62 8.16
CA LEU A 610 -24.37 -14.35 9.58
C LEU A 610 -23.03 -14.26 10.34
N SER A 611 -22.09 -15.13 9.99
CA SER A 611 -20.70 -15.08 10.48
C SER A 611 -19.99 -13.80 10.04
N ASN A 612 -20.12 -13.37 8.78
CA ASN A 612 -19.53 -12.12 8.31
C ASN A 612 -20.12 -10.89 9.03
N THR A 613 -21.44 -10.84 9.22
CA THR A 613 -22.13 -9.76 9.95
C THR A 613 -21.70 -9.72 11.42
N TYR A 614 -21.55 -10.88 12.08
CA TYR A 614 -20.97 -10.94 13.43
C TYR A 614 -19.51 -10.50 13.46
N ASN A 615 -18.67 -10.90 12.50
CA ASN A 615 -17.28 -10.44 12.44
C ASN A 615 -17.21 -8.92 12.41
N ASN A 616 -18.00 -8.29 11.54
CA ASN A 616 -17.94 -6.85 11.34
C ASN A 616 -18.53 -6.08 12.54
N LEU A 617 -19.57 -6.61 13.20
CA LEU A 617 -20.03 -6.10 14.51
C LEU A 617 -18.92 -6.20 15.58
N GLY A 618 -18.13 -7.28 15.57
CA GLY A 618 -16.96 -7.44 16.42
C GLY A 618 -15.93 -6.33 16.20
N SER A 619 -15.58 -6.05 14.93
CA SER A 619 -14.64 -4.97 14.57
C SER A 619 -15.15 -3.59 15.01
N VAL A 620 -16.43 -3.28 14.75
CA VAL A 620 -17.04 -2.00 15.15
C VAL A 620 -17.01 -1.84 16.68
N HIS A 621 -17.39 -2.86 17.44
CA HIS A 621 -17.31 -2.82 18.90
C HIS A 621 -15.86 -2.72 19.41
N CYS A 622 -14.88 -3.32 18.73
CA CYS A 622 -13.46 -3.16 19.07
C CYS A 622 -13.00 -1.70 18.92
N SER A 623 -13.37 -1.03 17.82
CA SER A 623 -13.03 0.39 17.60
C SER A 623 -13.78 1.38 18.50
N ILE A 624 -14.96 1.00 19.00
CA ILE A 624 -15.70 1.76 20.03
C ILE A 624 -15.12 1.55 21.45
N GLY A 625 -14.34 0.49 21.67
CA GLY A 625 -13.76 0.11 22.98
C GLY A 625 -14.57 -0.92 23.77
N ASP A 626 -15.65 -1.46 23.20
CA ASP A 626 -16.49 -2.50 23.80
C ASP A 626 -15.83 -3.89 23.67
N TYR A 627 -14.59 -4.03 24.14
CA TYR A 627 -13.74 -5.22 23.91
C TYR A 627 -14.41 -6.54 24.33
N SER A 628 -15.19 -6.52 25.42
CA SER A 628 -15.95 -7.68 25.91
C SER A 628 -17.14 -8.06 24.99
N ILE A 629 -17.69 -7.12 24.22
CA ILE A 629 -18.72 -7.36 23.21
C ILE A 629 -18.07 -7.80 21.89
N ALA A 630 -16.92 -7.20 21.53
CA ALA A 630 -16.12 -7.61 20.38
C ALA A 630 -15.72 -9.11 20.45
N LEU A 631 -15.17 -9.56 21.59
CA LEU A 631 -14.83 -10.97 21.83
C LEU A 631 -16.05 -11.90 21.71
N GLN A 632 -17.22 -11.51 22.21
CA GLN A 632 -18.45 -12.30 22.05
C GLN A 632 -18.87 -12.45 20.60
N PHE A 633 -18.75 -11.40 19.79
CA PHE A 633 -19.07 -11.45 18.36
C PHE A 633 -18.05 -12.29 17.59
N PHE A 634 -16.74 -12.08 17.76
CA PHE A 634 -15.72 -12.91 17.11
C PHE A 634 -15.79 -14.39 17.52
N THR A 635 -16.17 -14.69 18.77
CA THR A 635 -16.39 -16.07 19.23
C THR A 635 -17.59 -16.72 18.54
N LYS A 636 -18.68 -15.97 18.29
CA LYS A 636 -19.83 -16.44 17.49
C LYS A 636 -19.42 -16.67 16.03
N THR A 637 -18.64 -15.77 15.45
CA THR A 637 -18.07 -15.91 14.10
C THR A 637 -17.25 -17.20 13.98
N LEU A 638 -16.33 -17.44 14.92
CA LEU A 638 -15.50 -18.64 14.99
C LEU A 638 -16.36 -19.91 15.10
N GLY A 639 -17.31 -19.94 16.04
CA GLY A 639 -18.20 -21.08 16.28
C GLY A 639 -19.20 -21.39 15.16
N ILE A 640 -19.43 -20.46 14.22
CA ILE A 640 -20.14 -20.72 12.96
C ILE A 640 -19.18 -21.32 11.93
N ARG A 641 -17.98 -20.74 11.76
CA ARG A 641 -17.02 -21.24 10.76
C ARG A 641 -16.50 -22.64 11.10
N GLN A 642 -16.22 -22.94 12.37
CA GLN A 642 -15.82 -24.28 12.84
C GLN A 642 -16.86 -25.38 12.59
N LYS A 643 -18.13 -25.04 12.31
CA LYS A 643 -19.17 -26.01 11.93
C LYS A 643 -19.31 -26.21 10.42
N THR A 644 -18.76 -25.29 9.63
CA THR A 644 -19.01 -25.19 8.18
C THR A 644 -17.75 -25.31 7.32
N LEU A 645 -16.57 -25.21 7.93
CA LEU A 645 -15.27 -25.28 7.27
C LEU A 645 -14.29 -26.15 8.08
N PRO A 646 -13.29 -26.78 7.45
CA PRO A 646 -12.23 -27.52 8.15
C PRO A 646 -11.44 -26.63 9.14
N ASP A 647 -10.87 -27.24 10.19
CA ASP A 647 -10.14 -26.53 11.25
C ASP A 647 -8.98 -25.66 10.76
N ASN A 648 -8.31 -26.09 9.68
CA ASN A 648 -7.19 -25.38 9.05
C ASN A 648 -7.62 -24.44 7.89
N HIS A 649 -8.88 -24.02 7.80
CA HIS A 649 -9.33 -23.14 6.70
C HIS A 649 -8.84 -21.69 6.89
N PRO A 650 -8.35 -20.99 5.84
CA PRO A 650 -7.81 -19.62 5.94
C PRO A 650 -8.72 -18.59 6.64
N ASP A 651 -10.05 -18.58 6.36
CA ASP A 651 -11.02 -17.74 7.07
C ASP A 651 -10.86 -17.78 8.63
N MET A 652 -10.44 -18.91 9.22
CA MET A 652 -10.18 -19.02 10.67
C MET A 652 -9.05 -18.10 11.14
N ALA A 653 -7.98 -17.97 10.35
CA ALA A 653 -6.81 -17.16 10.68
C ALA A 653 -7.19 -15.67 10.80
N SER A 654 -8.06 -15.17 9.92
CA SER A 654 -8.61 -13.81 10.02
C SER A 654 -9.36 -13.56 11.34
N ILE A 655 -10.11 -14.56 11.83
CA ILE A 655 -10.88 -14.48 13.07
C ILE A 655 -9.95 -14.54 14.28
N TYR A 656 -8.91 -15.38 14.24
CA TYR A 656 -7.88 -15.42 15.28
C TYR A 656 -7.04 -14.13 15.32
N ASN A 657 -6.72 -13.52 14.17
CA ASN A 657 -6.11 -12.19 14.12
C ASN A 657 -7.01 -11.12 14.76
N ASN A 658 -8.31 -11.14 14.49
CA ASN A 658 -9.26 -10.21 15.11
C ASN A 658 -9.37 -10.40 16.64
N ILE A 659 -9.42 -11.64 17.12
CA ILE A 659 -9.41 -11.97 18.55
C ILE A 659 -8.08 -11.54 19.21
N GLY A 660 -6.94 -11.79 18.54
CA GLY A 660 -5.62 -11.36 19.00
C GLY A 660 -5.53 -9.83 19.13
N SER A 661 -6.13 -9.09 18.19
CA SER A 661 -6.19 -7.62 18.22
C SER A 661 -6.94 -7.11 19.46
N VAL A 662 -8.10 -7.70 19.80
CA VAL A 662 -8.81 -7.32 21.04
C VAL A 662 -7.97 -7.62 22.29
N TYR A 663 -7.27 -8.76 22.35
CA TYR A 663 -6.38 -9.06 23.48
C TYR A 663 -5.18 -8.11 23.56
N ASN A 664 -4.65 -7.65 22.42
CA ASN A 664 -3.60 -6.63 22.38
C ASN A 664 -4.11 -5.27 22.88
N SER A 665 -5.34 -4.86 22.51
CA SER A 665 -6.00 -3.65 23.04
C SER A 665 -6.33 -3.73 24.54
N LEU A 666 -6.50 -4.95 25.08
CA LEU A 666 -6.66 -5.20 26.51
C LEU A 666 -5.32 -5.33 27.26
N GLY A 667 -4.17 -5.25 26.57
CA GLY A 667 -2.84 -5.48 27.16
C GLY A 667 -2.54 -6.93 27.56
N GLU A 668 -3.40 -7.88 27.20
CA GLU A 668 -3.22 -9.32 27.46
C GLU A 668 -2.32 -9.95 26.38
N TYR A 669 -1.14 -9.38 26.18
CA TYR A 669 -0.27 -9.63 25.02
C TYR A 669 0.09 -11.11 24.81
N THR A 670 0.21 -11.90 25.88
CA THR A 670 0.47 -13.35 25.80
C THR A 670 -0.69 -14.12 25.15
N LYS A 671 -1.95 -13.71 25.38
CA LYS A 671 -3.13 -14.25 24.67
C LYS A 671 -3.16 -13.76 23.23
N ALA A 672 -2.81 -12.50 23.00
CA ALA A 672 -2.73 -11.93 21.65
C ALA A 672 -1.75 -12.73 20.77
N LEU A 673 -0.49 -12.89 21.21
CA LEU A 673 0.52 -13.71 20.53
C LEU A 673 0.05 -15.17 20.33
N ALA A 674 -0.58 -15.79 21.32
CA ALA A 674 -1.10 -17.16 21.20
C ALA A 674 -2.25 -17.30 20.18
N HIS A 675 -2.97 -16.22 19.87
CA HIS A 675 -3.97 -16.17 18.80
C HIS A 675 -3.36 -15.85 17.43
N TYR A 676 -2.42 -14.91 17.35
CA TYR A 676 -1.70 -14.62 16.12
C TYR A 676 -0.85 -15.80 15.65
N GLN A 677 -0.19 -16.52 16.55
CA GLN A 677 0.55 -17.73 16.20
C GLN A 677 -0.38 -18.80 15.63
N LYS A 678 -1.61 -18.96 16.16
CA LYS A 678 -2.61 -19.87 15.56
C LYS A 678 -3.07 -19.43 14.18
N ALA A 679 -3.10 -18.13 13.89
CA ALA A 679 -3.35 -17.62 12.54
C ALA A 679 -2.21 -18.03 11.59
N ILE A 680 -0.95 -17.79 11.98
CA ILE A 680 0.24 -18.18 11.21
C ILE A 680 0.31 -19.70 11.03
N ASP A 681 0.10 -20.48 12.09
CA ASP A 681 0.10 -21.95 12.07
C ASP A 681 -0.92 -22.51 11.06
N ILE A 682 -2.03 -21.81 10.79
CA ILE A 682 -3.00 -22.19 9.76
C ILE A 682 -2.50 -21.72 8.39
N GLN A 683 -2.12 -20.46 8.28
CA GLN A 683 -1.68 -19.82 7.04
C GLN A 683 -0.46 -20.50 6.42
N GLU A 684 0.57 -20.85 7.19
CA GLU A 684 1.78 -21.54 6.68
C GLU A 684 1.49 -22.98 6.21
N LYS A 685 0.37 -23.59 6.64
CA LYS A 685 -0.05 -24.94 6.20
C LYS A 685 -0.86 -24.91 4.90
N THR A 686 -1.64 -23.86 4.64
CA THR A 686 -2.47 -23.76 3.43
C THR A 686 -1.84 -22.89 2.34
N LEU A 687 -1.48 -21.66 2.68
CA LEU A 687 -1.12 -20.59 1.75
C LEU A 687 0.29 -20.76 1.17
N LEU A 688 0.69 -19.94 0.19
CA LEU A 688 2.12 -19.78 -0.13
C LEU A 688 2.85 -19.01 0.98
N SER A 689 4.14 -19.25 1.16
CA SER A 689 4.98 -18.51 2.14
C SER A 689 5.18 -17.02 1.78
N THR A 690 4.59 -16.59 0.67
CA THR A 690 4.54 -15.22 0.15
C THR A 690 3.13 -14.62 0.19
N HIS A 691 2.10 -15.34 0.64
CA HIS A 691 0.73 -14.80 0.70
C HIS A 691 0.66 -13.62 1.68
N ILE A 692 0.07 -12.51 1.24
CA ILE A 692 -0.04 -11.27 2.03
C ILE A 692 -0.70 -11.45 3.42
N ASP A 693 -1.60 -12.41 3.59
CA ASP A 693 -2.26 -12.73 4.86
C ASP A 693 -1.28 -13.10 5.98
N LEU A 694 -0.14 -13.74 5.64
CA LEU A 694 0.96 -13.96 6.58
C LEU A 694 1.59 -12.64 7.02
N SER A 695 1.81 -11.71 6.10
CA SER A 695 2.42 -10.40 6.42
C SER A 695 1.58 -9.59 7.41
N THR A 696 0.25 -9.72 7.35
CA THR A 696 -0.67 -9.08 8.30
C THR A 696 -0.57 -9.72 9.68
N SER A 697 -0.52 -11.06 9.77
CA SER A 697 -0.28 -11.76 11.03
C SER A 697 1.09 -11.42 11.65
N TYR A 698 2.16 -11.44 10.86
CA TYR A 698 3.51 -11.03 11.29
C TYR A 698 3.55 -9.54 11.70
N SER A 699 2.86 -8.64 11.01
CA SER A 699 2.77 -7.23 11.42
C SER A 699 1.99 -7.04 12.73
N ASN A 700 0.96 -7.84 12.98
CA ASN A 700 0.22 -7.79 14.26
C ASN A 700 1.08 -8.31 15.43
N ILE A 701 1.87 -9.36 15.20
CA ILE A 701 2.88 -9.84 16.14
C ILE A 701 3.93 -8.76 16.40
N GLY A 702 4.40 -8.07 15.36
CA GLY A 702 5.35 -6.95 15.49
C GLY A 702 4.82 -5.81 16.37
N ILE A 703 3.58 -5.37 16.13
CA ILE A 703 2.89 -4.36 16.97
C ILE A 703 2.79 -4.83 18.42
N THR A 704 2.51 -6.12 18.63
CA THR A 704 2.36 -6.71 19.98
C THR A 704 3.70 -6.77 20.71
N TYR A 705 4.77 -7.20 20.04
CA TYR A 705 6.13 -7.16 20.60
C TYR A 705 6.61 -5.74 20.88
N ASN A 706 6.27 -4.76 20.03
CA ASN A 706 6.59 -3.35 20.29
C ASN A 706 5.83 -2.80 21.52
N ALA A 707 4.53 -3.11 21.63
CA ALA A 707 3.74 -2.77 22.83
C ALA A 707 4.27 -3.47 24.10
N MET A 708 4.89 -4.65 23.95
CA MET A 708 5.61 -5.37 24.99
C MET A 708 7.02 -4.83 25.30
N GLY A 709 7.60 -3.95 24.46
CA GLY A 709 8.99 -3.48 24.59
C GLY A 709 10.06 -4.48 24.10
N ASP A 710 9.64 -5.53 23.39
CA ASP A 710 10.52 -6.53 22.78
C ASP A 710 10.88 -6.09 21.35
N HIS A 711 11.58 -4.96 21.26
CA HIS A 711 11.79 -4.25 20.00
C HIS A 711 12.57 -5.06 18.96
N GLU A 712 13.47 -5.97 19.39
CA GLU A 712 14.17 -6.89 18.48
C GLU A 712 13.20 -7.83 17.74
N LYS A 713 12.28 -8.49 18.46
CA LYS A 713 11.26 -9.36 17.83
C LYS A 713 10.21 -8.56 17.06
N ALA A 714 9.96 -7.31 17.47
CA ALA A 714 9.12 -6.39 16.70
C ALA A 714 9.75 -6.08 15.33
N LEU A 715 11.05 -5.72 15.30
CA LEU A 715 11.81 -5.51 14.06
C LEU A 715 11.88 -6.78 13.21
N GLU A 716 12.15 -7.94 13.79
CA GLU A 716 12.18 -9.22 13.06
C GLU A 716 10.82 -9.50 12.38
N SER A 717 9.73 -9.35 13.13
CA SER A 717 8.37 -9.62 12.64
C SER A 717 7.94 -8.62 11.56
N HIS A 718 8.27 -7.33 11.72
CA HIS A 718 7.98 -6.32 10.71
C HIS A 718 8.88 -6.44 9.47
N LYS A 719 10.15 -6.84 9.61
CA LYS A 719 11.04 -7.11 8.46
C LYS A 719 10.58 -8.33 7.67
N LYS A 720 10.07 -9.39 8.32
CA LYS A 720 9.37 -10.51 7.66
C LYS A 720 8.10 -10.06 6.93
N ALA A 721 7.27 -9.22 7.56
CA ALA A 721 6.06 -8.68 6.94
C ALA A 721 6.37 -7.80 5.71
N LEU A 722 7.44 -7.00 5.77
CA LEU A 722 7.97 -6.25 4.62
C LEU A 722 8.45 -7.19 3.51
N GLU A 723 9.29 -8.17 3.82
CA GLU A 723 9.83 -9.12 2.84
C GLU A 723 8.73 -9.87 2.07
N ILE A 724 7.67 -10.30 2.76
CA ILE A 724 6.50 -10.94 2.12
C ILE A 724 5.79 -9.95 1.18
N ARG A 725 5.56 -8.71 1.62
CA ARG A 725 4.85 -7.69 0.84
C ARG A 725 5.63 -7.29 -0.41
N THR A 726 6.93 -6.99 -0.29
CA THR A 726 7.79 -6.59 -1.41
C THR A 726 8.00 -7.71 -2.45
N LYS A 727 7.74 -8.98 -2.11
CA LYS A 727 7.77 -10.10 -3.06
C LYS A 727 6.45 -10.35 -3.80
N SER A 728 5.33 -9.87 -3.26
CA SER A 728 3.97 -10.23 -3.71
C SER A 728 3.13 -9.06 -4.19
N LEU A 729 3.58 -7.83 -3.94
CA LEU A 729 2.90 -6.60 -4.33
C LEU A 729 3.79 -5.79 -5.28
N LEU A 730 3.15 -4.91 -6.06
CA LEU A 730 3.85 -3.86 -6.81
C LEU A 730 4.57 -2.92 -5.85
N SER A 731 5.68 -2.34 -6.30
CA SER A 731 6.58 -1.51 -5.47
C SER A 731 5.89 -0.31 -4.80
N HIS A 732 4.79 0.16 -5.40
CA HIS A 732 4.00 1.31 -4.96
C HIS A 732 2.76 0.94 -4.12
N HIS A 733 2.63 -0.29 -3.62
CA HIS A 733 1.45 -0.70 -2.84
C HIS A 733 1.45 -0.12 -1.41
N PRO A 734 0.34 0.48 -0.92
CA PRO A 734 0.29 1.12 0.41
C PRO A 734 0.70 0.23 1.59
N ASP A 735 0.52 -1.09 1.52
CA ASP A 735 0.95 -2.01 2.59
C ASP A 735 2.48 -2.09 2.77
N ILE A 736 3.25 -1.77 1.73
CA ILE A 736 4.72 -1.66 1.82
C ILE A 736 5.07 -0.42 2.66
N ALA A 737 4.39 0.71 2.41
CA ALA A 737 4.53 1.91 3.24
C ALA A 737 4.10 1.67 4.70
N LEU A 738 3.04 0.89 4.92
CA LEU A 738 2.61 0.49 6.27
C LEU A 738 3.68 -0.34 6.98
N SER A 739 4.35 -1.27 6.29
CA SER A 739 5.49 -2.01 6.87
C SER A 739 6.65 -1.09 7.23
N TYR A 740 7.05 -0.17 6.33
CA TYR A 740 8.09 0.81 6.61
C TYR A 740 7.74 1.75 7.77
N ASN A 741 6.50 2.24 7.83
CA ASN A 741 5.99 3.03 8.97
C ASN A 741 6.09 2.28 10.29
N ASN A 742 5.74 0.99 10.29
CA ASN A 742 5.74 0.19 11.52
C ASN A 742 7.18 -0.08 11.99
N ILE A 743 8.11 -0.37 11.07
CA ILE A 743 9.55 -0.43 11.40
C ILE A 743 10.02 0.92 11.95
N GLY A 744 9.73 2.03 11.27
CA GLY A 744 10.06 3.37 11.73
C GLY A 744 9.53 3.70 13.13
N SER A 745 8.34 3.21 13.50
CA SER A 745 7.82 3.37 14.87
C SER A 745 8.61 2.57 15.90
N VAL A 746 9.10 1.36 15.58
CA VAL A 746 9.96 0.60 16.51
C VAL A 746 11.30 1.30 16.68
N GLU A 747 11.90 1.80 15.60
CA GLU A 747 13.16 2.56 15.65
C GLU A 747 12.96 3.90 16.43
N ILE A 748 11.79 4.56 16.38
CA ILE A 748 11.44 5.68 17.28
C ILE A 748 11.45 5.24 18.74
N ASP A 749 10.76 4.14 19.06
CA ASP A 749 10.58 3.68 20.44
C ASP A 749 11.90 3.17 21.05
N MET A 750 12.85 2.74 20.20
CA MET A 750 14.25 2.42 20.57
C MET A 750 15.16 3.66 20.68
N GLY A 751 14.77 4.82 20.16
CA GLY A 751 15.57 6.04 20.14
C GLY A 751 16.44 6.25 18.89
N HIS A 752 16.40 5.33 17.92
CA HIS A 752 17.18 5.35 16.67
C HIS A 752 16.61 6.34 15.63
N TYR A 753 16.53 7.62 16.00
CA TYR A 753 15.76 8.65 15.27
C TYR A 753 16.18 8.87 13.81
N THR A 754 17.46 8.70 13.47
CA THR A 754 17.96 8.81 12.09
C THR A 754 17.50 7.63 11.23
N THR A 755 17.62 6.41 11.74
CA THR A 755 17.12 5.17 11.13
C THR A 755 15.60 5.22 10.96
N ALA A 756 14.88 5.73 11.97
CA ALA A 756 13.44 5.96 11.92
C ALA A 756 13.04 6.91 10.79
N LEU A 757 13.72 8.06 10.65
CA LEU A 757 13.46 9.00 9.55
C LEU A 757 13.67 8.33 8.19
N TRP A 758 14.75 7.58 8.00
CA TRP A 758 15.01 6.88 6.73
C TRP A 758 13.88 5.89 6.36
N TYR A 759 13.39 5.11 7.32
CA TYR A 759 12.24 4.22 7.07
C TYR A 759 10.94 4.99 6.81
N LEU A 760 10.71 6.12 7.48
CA LEU A 760 9.52 6.96 7.26
C LEU A 760 9.58 7.71 5.92
N GLU A 761 10.76 8.13 5.48
CA GLU A 761 11.02 8.67 4.14
C GLU A 761 10.77 7.60 3.07
N LYS A 762 11.22 6.35 3.27
CA LYS A 762 10.86 5.22 2.40
C LYS A 762 9.35 4.93 2.37
N ALA A 763 8.62 5.17 3.46
CA ALA A 763 7.16 5.10 3.44
C ALA A 763 6.51 6.24 2.63
N LEU A 764 7.11 7.44 2.62
CA LEU A 764 6.65 8.57 1.78
C LEU A 764 7.04 8.40 0.30
N GLU A 765 8.18 7.78 -0.02
CA GLU A 765 8.53 7.42 -1.40
C GLU A 765 7.47 6.52 -2.04
N VAL A 766 6.95 5.53 -1.30
CA VAL A 766 5.85 4.68 -1.78
C VAL A 766 4.60 5.50 -2.10
N ARG A 767 4.25 6.53 -1.30
CA ARG A 767 3.13 7.45 -1.58
C ARG A 767 3.30 8.18 -2.90
N ASP A 768 4.49 8.72 -3.17
CA ASP A 768 4.72 9.64 -4.28
C ASP A 768 4.67 8.98 -5.67
N ASN A 769 4.43 7.66 -5.69
CA ASN A 769 4.16 6.85 -6.87
C ASN A 769 2.79 6.13 -6.83
N CYS A 770 1.97 6.36 -5.80
CA CYS A 770 0.58 5.91 -5.79
C CYS A 770 -0.29 6.85 -6.66
N ASP A 771 -0.94 6.32 -7.71
CA ASP A 771 -2.00 7.05 -8.44
C ASP A 771 -3.10 7.59 -7.48
N ALA A 772 -3.37 6.85 -6.40
CA ALA A 772 -4.25 7.24 -5.30
C ALA A 772 -3.55 8.19 -4.29
N GLY A 773 -3.10 9.36 -4.76
CA GLY A 773 -2.21 10.29 -4.04
C GLY A 773 -2.69 10.92 -2.71
N TYR A 774 -3.82 10.48 -2.15
CA TYR A 774 -4.37 10.93 -0.85
C TYR A 774 -4.86 9.78 0.05
N HIS A 775 -4.19 8.62 0.02
CA HIS A 775 -4.50 7.52 0.94
C HIS A 775 -4.28 7.92 2.42
N VAL A 776 -5.30 7.76 3.25
CA VAL A 776 -5.32 8.28 4.63
C VAL A 776 -4.23 7.70 5.54
N GLY A 777 -3.75 6.49 5.25
CA GLY A 777 -2.68 5.83 6.02
C GLY A 777 -1.37 6.64 6.09
N PHE A 778 -1.11 7.53 5.13
CA PHE A 778 0.09 8.38 5.16
C PHE A 778 0.06 9.46 6.27
N ALA A 779 -1.11 9.74 6.87
CA ALA A 779 -1.17 10.58 8.06
C ALA A 779 -0.43 9.96 9.27
N ASN A 780 -0.36 8.63 9.36
CA ASN A 780 0.37 7.93 10.42
C ASN A 780 1.89 8.08 10.25
N VAL A 781 2.37 8.14 8.99
CA VAL A 781 3.78 8.41 8.68
C VAL A 781 4.14 9.82 9.12
N TYR A 782 3.30 10.81 8.83
CA TYR A 782 3.48 12.18 9.28
C TYR A 782 3.42 12.33 10.81
N ASP A 783 2.52 11.64 11.50
CA ASP A 783 2.55 11.59 12.98
C ASP A 783 3.87 11.02 13.50
N ASN A 784 4.39 9.93 12.92
CA ASN A 784 5.65 9.34 13.34
C ASN A 784 6.87 10.23 13.04
N ILE A 785 6.91 10.93 11.90
CA ILE A 785 7.92 11.95 11.62
C ILE A 785 7.81 13.11 12.63
N GLY A 786 6.57 13.50 12.99
CA GLY A 786 6.30 14.46 14.06
C GLY A 786 6.86 14.02 15.42
N ARG A 787 6.68 12.74 15.77
CA ARG A 787 7.25 12.12 16.98
C ARG A 787 8.78 12.13 16.96
N VAL A 788 9.45 11.82 15.83
CA VAL A 788 10.92 11.91 15.73
C VAL A 788 11.38 13.34 16.04
N TYR A 789 10.84 14.34 15.35
CA TYR A 789 11.26 15.72 15.56
C TYR A 789 10.92 16.24 16.96
N GLN A 790 9.83 15.76 17.57
CA GLN A 790 9.51 16.04 18.97
C GLN A 790 10.57 15.46 19.93
N SER A 791 11.05 14.24 19.70
CA SER A 791 12.13 13.62 20.50
C SER A 791 13.50 14.27 20.26
N MET A 792 13.72 14.87 19.09
CA MET A 792 14.90 15.67 18.76
C MET A 792 14.81 17.15 19.21
N ASP A 793 13.74 17.53 19.95
CA ASP A 793 13.38 18.90 20.35
C ASP A 793 13.19 19.93 19.21
N ASP A 794 13.10 19.48 17.95
CA ASP A 794 12.70 20.32 16.81
C ASP A 794 11.17 20.50 16.77
N LYS A 795 10.70 21.33 17.69
CA LYS A 795 9.27 21.61 17.92
C LYS A 795 8.56 22.15 16.68
N LEU A 796 9.27 22.89 15.82
CA LEU A 796 8.69 23.48 14.61
C LEU A 796 8.48 22.43 13.51
N LYS A 797 9.46 21.55 13.26
CA LYS A 797 9.23 20.42 12.34
C LYS A 797 8.19 19.45 12.89
N ALA A 798 8.19 19.18 14.21
CA ALA A 798 7.18 18.33 14.85
C ALA A 798 5.75 18.89 14.63
N GLN A 799 5.53 20.16 14.98
CA GLN A 799 4.26 20.87 14.75
C GLN A 799 3.83 20.83 13.27
N SER A 800 4.75 21.08 12.34
CA SER A 800 4.47 21.06 10.90
C SER A 800 3.97 19.69 10.42
N ASN A 801 4.61 18.60 10.85
CA ASN A 801 4.24 17.25 10.43
C ASN A 801 2.90 16.81 11.06
N PHE A 802 2.66 17.10 12.34
CA PHE A 802 1.36 16.85 12.98
C PHE A 802 0.20 17.64 12.33
N GLN A 803 0.47 18.86 11.85
CA GLN A 803 -0.50 19.65 11.09
C GLN A 803 -0.79 19.03 9.71
N THR A 804 0.22 18.52 9.00
CA THR A 804 0.02 17.78 7.74
C THR A 804 -0.78 16.48 7.96
N ALA A 805 -0.51 15.73 9.03
CA ALA A 805 -1.31 14.55 9.40
C ALA A 805 -2.79 14.89 9.65
N LEU A 806 -3.06 16.01 10.36
CA LEU A 806 -4.41 16.51 10.58
C LEU A 806 -5.12 16.87 9.26
N GLU A 807 -4.43 17.55 8.35
CA GLU A 807 -5.01 18.00 7.08
C GLU A 807 -5.36 16.83 6.15
N ILE A 808 -4.52 15.79 6.09
CA ILE A 808 -4.81 14.55 5.36
C ILE A 808 -6.07 13.87 5.94
N ARG A 809 -6.13 13.70 7.27
CA ARG A 809 -7.28 13.07 7.94
C ARG A 809 -8.57 13.87 7.73
N LYS A 810 -8.51 15.19 7.84
CA LYS A 810 -9.66 16.09 7.59
C LYS A 810 -10.10 16.15 6.12
N HIS A 811 -9.28 15.71 5.17
CA HIS A 811 -9.67 15.61 3.76
C HIS A 811 -10.40 14.29 3.45
N SER A 812 -9.99 13.20 4.10
CA SER A 812 -10.40 11.83 3.74
C SER A 812 -11.44 11.19 4.69
N LEU A 813 -11.70 11.76 5.87
CA LEU A 813 -12.54 11.18 6.93
C LEU A 813 -13.70 12.12 7.35
N ASP A 814 -14.67 11.60 8.11
CA ASP A 814 -15.70 12.42 8.76
C ASP A 814 -15.08 13.35 9.82
N GLU A 815 -15.68 14.52 10.04
CA GLU A 815 -15.21 15.49 11.05
C GLU A 815 -15.12 14.92 12.48
N ASN A 816 -15.86 13.83 12.75
CA ASN A 816 -15.93 13.15 14.05
C ASN A 816 -15.11 11.85 14.11
N HIS A 817 -14.25 11.58 13.11
CA HIS A 817 -13.41 10.38 13.10
C HIS A 817 -12.36 10.41 14.24
N PRO A 818 -12.19 9.34 15.04
CA PRO A 818 -11.25 9.30 16.17
C PRO A 818 -9.81 9.74 15.84
N ASP A 819 -9.30 9.40 14.67
CA ASP A 819 -7.95 9.80 14.24
C ASP A 819 -7.75 11.32 14.11
N ILE A 820 -8.80 12.11 13.86
CA ILE A 820 -8.72 13.57 13.90
C ILE A 820 -8.49 14.04 15.35
N ALA A 821 -9.11 13.39 16.33
CA ALA A 821 -8.83 13.63 17.74
C ALA A 821 -7.41 13.16 18.14
N ASN A 822 -6.87 12.12 17.50
CA ASN A 822 -5.47 11.71 17.70
C ASN A 822 -4.50 12.79 17.17
N SER A 823 -4.72 13.32 15.97
CA SER A 823 -3.97 14.50 15.47
C SER A 823 -4.09 15.72 16.40
N TYR A 824 -5.28 16.02 16.90
CA TYR A 824 -5.47 17.13 17.86
C TYR A 824 -4.77 16.87 19.21
N ASN A 825 -4.66 15.63 19.67
CA ASN A 825 -3.85 15.28 20.84
C ASN A 825 -2.35 15.48 20.61
N ASN A 826 -1.83 15.09 19.45
CA ASN A 826 -0.42 15.31 19.08
C ASN A 826 -0.10 16.80 19.00
N LEU A 827 -0.99 17.59 18.38
CA LEU A 827 -0.89 19.06 18.37
C LEU A 827 -0.99 19.66 19.79
N GLY A 828 -1.88 19.13 20.65
CA GLY A 828 -1.97 19.53 22.05
C GLY A 828 -0.65 19.30 22.80
N ALA A 829 -0.01 18.15 22.60
CA ALA A 829 1.28 17.81 23.20
C ALA A 829 2.41 18.73 22.71
N ILE A 830 2.52 19.02 21.40
CA ILE A 830 3.61 19.87 20.89
C ILE A 830 3.42 21.34 21.28
N TYR A 831 2.19 21.88 21.26
CA TYR A 831 1.93 23.23 21.76
C TYR A 831 2.22 23.36 23.26
N ASN A 832 2.09 22.28 24.05
CA ASN A 832 2.52 22.28 25.45
C ASN A 832 4.05 22.45 25.57
N LEU A 833 4.83 21.75 24.74
CA LEU A 833 6.31 21.84 24.69
C LEU A 833 6.84 23.15 24.10
N MET A 834 6.02 23.85 23.33
CA MET A 834 6.24 25.22 22.82
C MET A 834 5.81 26.31 23.83
N GLU A 835 5.41 25.94 25.05
CA GLU A 835 4.85 26.81 26.10
C GLU A 835 3.54 27.54 25.71
N GLU A 836 2.91 27.19 24.59
CA GLU A 836 1.62 27.75 24.12
C GLU A 836 0.42 27.07 24.82
N LYS A 837 0.43 27.04 26.16
CA LYS A 837 -0.49 26.24 27.00
C LYS A 837 -1.98 26.41 26.67
N GLN A 838 -2.40 27.62 26.32
CA GLN A 838 -3.81 27.88 25.98
C GLN A 838 -4.23 27.23 24.65
N LYS A 839 -3.35 27.18 23.64
CA LYS A 839 -3.59 26.41 22.40
C LYS A 839 -3.58 24.92 22.70
N ALA A 840 -2.66 24.46 23.55
CA ALA A 840 -2.56 23.06 23.94
C ALA A 840 -3.88 22.55 24.54
N ILE A 841 -4.52 23.33 25.42
CA ILE A 841 -5.86 23.05 25.96
C ILE A 841 -6.90 23.06 24.84
N GLU A 842 -6.95 24.11 24.00
CA GLU A 842 -7.94 24.24 22.91
C GLU A 842 -7.92 23.04 21.94
N TYR A 843 -6.74 22.49 21.64
CA TYR A 843 -6.60 21.29 20.82
C TYR A 843 -7.05 20.01 21.55
N CYS A 844 -6.70 19.83 22.83
CA CYS A 844 -7.20 18.69 23.60
C CYS A 844 -8.73 18.75 23.84
N GLU A 845 -9.33 19.94 23.95
CA GLU A 845 -10.77 20.11 24.03
C GLU A 845 -11.47 19.70 22.73
N LYS A 846 -10.92 20.06 21.56
CA LYS A 846 -11.42 19.55 20.26
C LYS A 846 -11.33 18.03 20.16
N ALA A 847 -10.25 17.44 20.67
CA ALA A 847 -10.11 15.98 20.75
C ALA A 847 -11.20 15.34 21.65
N LEU A 848 -11.49 15.91 22.83
CA LEU A 848 -12.56 15.44 23.71
C LEU A 848 -13.95 15.53 23.08
N VAL A 849 -14.25 16.60 22.32
CA VAL A 849 -15.56 16.75 21.65
C VAL A 849 -15.80 15.62 20.67
N ILE A 850 -14.83 15.36 19.78
CA ILE A 850 -14.89 14.27 18.81
C ILE A 850 -15.01 12.90 19.50
N GLN A 851 -14.12 12.61 20.45
CA GLN A 851 -14.09 11.32 21.14
C GLN A 851 -15.39 11.01 21.89
N LYS A 852 -16.05 12.02 22.48
CA LYS A 852 -17.34 11.87 23.17
C LYS A 852 -18.54 11.70 22.23
N GLN A 853 -18.36 11.88 20.92
CA GLN A 853 -19.40 11.70 19.92
C GLN A 853 -19.26 10.38 19.15
N SER A 854 -18.03 9.89 18.93
CA SER A 854 -17.78 8.64 18.17
C SER A 854 -17.42 7.41 19.01
N LEU A 855 -16.93 7.55 20.24
CA LEU A 855 -16.42 6.43 21.06
C LEU A 855 -17.31 6.13 22.29
N SER A 856 -17.09 4.98 22.95
CA SER A 856 -17.76 4.67 24.22
C SER A 856 -17.31 5.60 25.35
N GLU A 857 -18.19 5.81 26.35
CA GLU A 857 -17.93 6.69 27.50
C GLU A 857 -16.64 6.36 28.27
N ASN A 858 -16.18 5.10 28.21
CA ASN A 858 -15.00 4.61 28.91
C ASN A 858 -13.82 4.27 27.95
N HIS A 859 -13.86 4.70 26.69
CA HIS A 859 -12.81 4.37 25.72
C HIS A 859 -11.43 4.91 26.15
N PRO A 860 -10.34 4.12 26.07
CA PRO A 860 -9.01 4.52 26.54
C PRO A 860 -8.49 5.86 25.99
N SER A 861 -8.81 6.22 24.74
CA SER A 861 -8.38 7.51 24.16
C SER A 861 -8.94 8.74 24.88
N LEU A 862 -10.11 8.68 25.53
CA LEU A 862 -10.59 9.79 26.36
C LEU A 862 -9.66 9.99 27.56
N ALA A 863 -9.23 8.89 28.21
CA ALA A 863 -8.28 8.94 29.31
C ALA A 863 -6.90 9.46 28.88
N ASN A 864 -6.44 9.15 27.67
CA ASN A 864 -5.21 9.71 27.11
C ASN A 864 -5.34 11.23 26.91
N THR A 865 -6.45 11.72 26.35
CA THR A 865 -6.72 13.17 26.22
C THR A 865 -6.79 13.85 27.58
N TYR A 866 -7.44 13.22 28.57
CA TYR A 866 -7.50 13.74 29.94
C TYR A 866 -6.13 13.77 30.64
N ASN A 867 -5.26 12.78 30.40
CA ASN A 867 -3.87 12.81 30.85
C ASN A 867 -3.08 13.96 30.22
N ASN A 868 -3.24 14.21 28.91
CA ASN A 868 -2.60 15.34 28.23
C ASN A 868 -3.03 16.68 28.85
N ILE A 869 -4.34 16.88 29.07
CA ILE A 869 -4.88 18.07 29.77
C ILE A 869 -4.32 18.17 31.19
N GLY A 870 -4.21 17.05 31.91
CA GLY A 870 -3.59 16.99 33.24
C GLY A 870 -2.14 17.48 33.24
N LEU A 871 -1.32 17.00 32.30
CA LEU A 871 0.08 17.41 32.12
C LEU A 871 0.22 18.87 31.70
N ILE A 872 -0.70 19.42 30.89
CA ILE A 872 -0.71 20.84 30.54
C ILE A 872 -0.97 21.68 31.81
N TYR A 873 -2.02 21.38 32.59
CA TYR A 873 -2.30 22.11 33.84
C TYR A 873 -1.18 21.95 34.88
N HIS A 874 -0.53 20.79 34.95
CA HIS A 874 0.64 20.59 35.80
C HIS A 874 1.80 21.52 35.39
N SER A 875 2.09 21.66 34.10
CA SER A 875 3.11 22.62 33.61
C SER A 875 2.72 24.09 33.87
N MET A 876 1.42 24.41 33.88
CA MET A 876 0.88 25.70 34.34
C MET A 876 0.92 25.88 35.87
N LYS A 877 1.42 24.90 36.62
CA LYS A 877 1.47 24.82 38.09
C LYS A 877 0.09 24.76 38.78
N ASP A 878 -0.99 24.55 38.02
CA ASP A 878 -2.31 24.23 38.56
C ASP A 878 -2.41 22.73 38.82
N ASN A 879 -1.67 22.27 39.83
CA ASN A 879 -1.65 20.89 40.26
C ASN A 879 -3.05 20.40 40.71
N THR A 880 -3.96 21.31 41.09
CA THR A 880 -5.33 20.95 41.49
C THR A 880 -6.16 20.50 40.29
N LYS A 881 -6.19 21.28 39.19
CA LYS A 881 -6.84 20.84 37.95
C LYS A 881 -6.13 19.62 37.35
N ALA A 882 -4.80 19.62 37.35
CA ALA A 882 -4.00 18.50 36.86
C ALA A 882 -4.43 17.17 37.50
N LEU A 883 -4.51 17.14 38.83
CA LEU A 883 -4.94 15.98 39.59
C LEU A 883 -6.38 15.56 39.23
N THR A 884 -7.32 16.50 39.11
CA THR A 884 -8.71 16.15 38.74
C THR A 884 -8.82 15.49 37.37
N PHE A 885 -8.03 15.92 36.38
CA PHE A 885 -8.07 15.32 35.04
C PHE A 885 -7.35 13.96 34.99
N CYS A 886 -6.22 13.80 35.67
CA CYS A 886 -5.57 12.48 35.79
C CYS A 886 -6.43 11.48 36.61
N GLN A 887 -7.18 11.94 37.63
CA GLN A 887 -8.16 11.10 38.33
C GLN A 887 -9.34 10.71 37.44
N GLN A 888 -9.83 11.61 36.57
CA GLN A 888 -10.83 11.26 35.56
C GLN A 888 -10.28 10.21 34.57
N ALA A 889 -9.06 10.39 34.07
CA ALA A 889 -8.40 9.41 33.20
C ALA A 889 -8.32 8.01 33.85
N LEU A 890 -7.85 7.95 35.10
CA LEU A 890 -7.74 6.71 35.87
C LEU A 890 -9.11 6.02 36.06
N ALA A 891 -10.14 6.81 36.40
CA ALA A 891 -11.49 6.30 36.64
C ALA A 891 -12.22 5.81 35.38
N LEU A 892 -11.77 6.20 34.18
CA LEU A 892 -12.22 5.61 32.92
C LEU A 892 -11.46 4.32 32.61
N GLN A 893 -10.13 4.33 32.72
CA GLN A 893 -9.28 3.16 32.43
C GLN A 893 -9.63 1.96 33.31
N LEU A 894 -9.82 2.17 34.62
CA LEU A 894 -10.21 1.12 35.57
C LEU A 894 -11.60 0.50 35.33
N LYS A 895 -12.39 1.02 34.38
CA LYS A 895 -13.69 0.44 33.97
C LYS A 895 -13.62 -0.36 32.67
N SER A 896 -12.66 -0.06 31.78
CA SER A 896 -12.58 -0.62 30.43
C SER A 896 -11.36 -1.51 30.18
N LEU A 897 -10.35 -1.45 31.06
CA LEU A 897 -9.07 -2.15 30.91
C LEU A 897 -8.75 -3.01 32.15
N PRO A 898 -8.01 -4.12 32.01
CA PRO A 898 -7.49 -4.88 33.15
C PRO A 898 -6.54 -4.04 34.01
N GLU A 899 -6.47 -4.31 35.32
CA GLU A 899 -5.67 -3.52 36.28
C GLU A 899 -4.17 -3.44 35.92
N GLY A 900 -3.64 -4.47 35.25
CA GLY A 900 -2.26 -4.53 34.75
C GLY A 900 -2.00 -3.79 33.43
N HIS A 901 -2.97 -3.04 32.89
CA HIS A 901 -2.80 -2.39 31.58
C HIS A 901 -1.77 -1.24 31.63
N PRO A 902 -0.79 -1.16 30.69
CA PRO A 902 0.27 -0.16 30.75
C PRO A 902 -0.19 1.30 30.82
N SER A 903 -1.33 1.66 30.21
CA SER A 903 -1.85 3.04 30.28
C SER A 903 -2.32 3.46 31.68
N ILE A 904 -2.66 2.51 32.56
CA ILE A 904 -2.97 2.76 33.98
C ILE A 904 -1.69 3.14 34.73
N ALA A 905 -0.57 2.47 34.43
CA ALA A 905 0.74 2.82 34.96
C ALA A 905 1.19 4.22 34.48
N THR A 906 0.94 4.59 33.22
CA THR A 906 1.17 5.97 32.75
C THR A 906 0.37 6.99 33.56
N THR A 907 -0.91 6.72 33.83
CA THR A 907 -1.76 7.61 34.64
C THR A 907 -1.28 7.70 36.09
N TYR A 908 -0.91 6.58 36.73
CA TYR A 908 -0.34 6.60 38.08
C TYR A 908 0.99 7.36 38.14
N ASN A 909 1.85 7.24 37.12
CA ASN A 909 3.10 8.01 37.04
C ASN A 909 2.81 9.52 36.96
N ASN A 910 1.85 9.94 36.14
CA ASN A 910 1.43 11.35 36.04
C ASN A 910 0.89 11.89 37.37
N ILE A 911 0.07 11.11 38.09
CA ILE A 911 -0.42 11.46 39.44
C ILE A 911 0.76 11.57 40.41
N GLY A 912 1.71 10.63 40.36
CA GLY A 912 2.93 10.66 41.19
C GLY A 912 3.75 11.93 40.99
N LEU A 913 3.97 12.36 39.74
CA LEU A 913 4.68 13.59 39.40
C LEU A 913 3.97 14.85 39.93
N ILE A 914 2.62 14.88 39.85
CA ILE A 914 1.80 15.98 40.39
C ILE A 914 1.90 16.03 41.92
N HIS A 915 1.77 14.90 42.62
CA HIS A 915 1.89 14.85 44.09
C HIS A 915 3.31 15.20 44.56
N ASN A 916 4.36 14.74 43.87
CA ASN A 916 5.75 15.11 44.13
C ASN A 916 5.94 16.64 44.02
N SER A 917 5.34 17.25 43.00
CA SER A 917 5.34 18.71 42.78
C SER A 917 4.47 19.50 43.77
N MET A 918 3.55 18.83 44.49
CA MET A 918 2.82 19.36 45.64
C MET A 918 3.54 19.13 46.98
N LYS A 919 4.72 18.48 46.96
CA LYS A 919 5.47 17.99 48.13
C LYS A 919 4.74 16.92 48.96
N ASP A 920 3.75 16.26 48.37
CA ASP A 920 3.09 15.08 48.94
C ASP A 920 3.84 13.81 48.54
N TYR A 921 5.07 13.70 49.05
CA TYR A 921 6.00 12.62 48.73
C TYR A 921 5.47 11.22 49.11
N PRO A 922 4.76 11.00 50.24
CA PRO A 922 4.19 9.69 50.56
C PRO A 922 3.17 9.20 49.53
N THR A 923 2.27 10.07 49.06
CA THR A 923 1.32 9.70 48.01
C THR A 923 2.02 9.50 46.67
N ALA A 924 3.03 10.32 46.34
CA ALA A 924 3.82 10.16 45.13
C ALA A 924 4.52 8.79 45.07
N LEU A 925 5.23 8.41 46.15
CA LEU A 925 5.85 7.09 46.30
C LEU A 925 4.81 5.97 46.17
N SER A 926 3.66 6.06 46.85
CA SER A 926 2.59 5.06 46.75
C SER A 926 1.99 4.92 45.34
N MET A 927 2.00 5.99 44.52
CA MET A 927 1.64 5.87 43.10
C MET A 927 2.73 5.18 42.30
N TYR A 928 4.01 5.53 42.50
CA TYR A 928 5.11 4.85 41.82
C TYR A 928 5.25 3.37 42.20
N GLU A 929 4.90 2.97 43.43
CA GLU A 929 4.78 1.56 43.83
C GLU A 929 3.75 0.79 42.99
N LYS A 930 2.63 1.42 42.61
CA LYS A 930 1.65 0.84 41.68
C LYS A 930 2.17 0.80 40.24
N VAL A 931 2.95 1.79 39.83
CA VAL A 931 3.64 1.78 38.53
C VAL A 931 4.61 0.60 38.46
N LEU A 932 5.44 0.43 39.49
CA LEU A 932 6.35 -0.72 39.61
C LEU A 932 5.60 -2.06 39.62
N SER A 933 4.50 -2.19 40.37
CA SER A 933 3.77 -3.46 40.42
C SER A 933 3.13 -3.81 39.07
N ILE A 934 2.66 -2.84 38.28
CA ILE A 934 2.20 -3.09 36.91
C ILE A 934 3.38 -3.46 35.99
N GLN A 935 4.50 -2.72 36.04
CA GLN A 935 5.69 -2.97 35.21
C GLN A 935 6.39 -4.31 35.51
N GLN A 936 6.38 -4.77 36.77
CA GLN A 936 6.98 -6.04 37.20
C GLN A 936 6.09 -7.25 36.88
N ASN A 937 4.77 -7.07 36.83
CA ASN A 937 3.83 -8.13 36.44
C ASN A 937 3.59 -8.18 34.92
N ALA A 938 3.97 -7.15 34.17
CA ALA A 938 4.03 -7.20 32.71
C ALA A 938 5.09 -8.22 32.24
N MET A 939 4.75 -9.05 31.24
CA MET A 939 5.69 -9.95 30.57
C MET A 939 5.88 -9.54 29.11
N PRO A 940 7.13 -9.37 28.62
CA PRO A 940 8.38 -9.36 29.37
C PRO A 940 8.46 -8.18 30.36
N VAL A 941 9.30 -8.33 31.38
CA VAL A 941 9.55 -7.30 32.39
C VAL A 941 10.34 -6.17 31.75
N LYS A 942 9.72 -4.98 31.65
CA LYS A 942 10.23 -3.85 30.86
C LYS A 942 11.34 -3.06 31.57
N GLU A 943 12.59 -3.50 31.45
CA GLU A 943 13.75 -2.85 32.10
C GLU A 943 13.76 -1.32 31.88
N GLN A 944 13.74 -0.82 30.65
CA GLN A 944 13.83 0.63 30.37
C GLN A 944 12.72 1.45 31.06
N SER A 945 11.48 0.95 31.10
CA SER A 945 10.36 1.65 31.77
C SER A 945 10.47 1.64 33.29
N LEU A 946 11.01 0.55 33.86
CA LEU A 946 11.36 0.49 35.29
C LEU A 946 12.45 1.52 35.62
N GLY A 947 13.38 1.79 34.70
CA GLY A 947 14.41 2.83 34.84
C GLY A 947 13.82 4.21 35.12
N ILE A 948 12.83 4.65 34.32
CA ILE A 948 12.12 5.93 34.52
C ILE A 948 11.42 5.95 35.89
N THR A 949 10.77 4.84 36.28
CA THR A 949 10.06 4.78 37.56
C THR A 949 11.00 4.75 38.76
N TYR A 950 12.14 4.07 38.69
CA TYR A 950 13.19 4.15 39.71
C TYR A 950 13.81 5.56 39.77
N TYR A 951 14.03 6.23 38.64
CA TYR A 951 14.49 7.62 38.59
C TYR A 951 13.49 8.58 39.28
N ASN A 952 12.19 8.41 39.05
CA ASN A 952 11.14 9.22 39.69
C ASN A 952 11.05 8.96 41.21
N ILE A 953 11.25 7.72 41.65
CA ILE A 953 11.34 7.36 43.07
C ILE A 953 12.61 7.95 43.72
N GLY A 954 13.77 7.81 43.07
CA GLY A 954 15.04 8.39 43.53
C GLY A 954 14.96 9.92 43.64
N SER A 955 14.35 10.57 42.65
CA SER A 955 14.09 12.02 42.66
C SER A 955 13.17 12.44 43.81
N THR A 956 12.17 11.61 44.13
CA THR A 956 11.28 11.86 45.28
C THR A 956 12.03 11.72 46.61
N TYR A 957 12.89 10.71 46.77
CA TYR A 957 13.74 10.59 47.96
C TYR A 957 14.80 11.70 48.07
N SER A 958 15.33 12.19 46.95
CA SER A 958 16.23 13.36 46.92
C SER A 958 15.51 14.63 47.40
N LEU A 959 14.27 14.86 46.97
CA LEU A 959 13.41 15.95 47.45
C LEU A 959 12.93 15.80 48.91
N MET A 960 13.15 14.62 49.51
CA MET A 960 13.00 14.32 50.94
C MET A 960 14.32 14.38 51.73
N GLU A 961 15.42 14.82 51.09
CA GLU A 961 16.79 14.87 51.65
C GLU A 961 17.34 13.47 52.05
N ASN A 962 16.68 12.38 51.64
CA ASN A 962 17.05 11.00 51.94
C ASN A 962 18.04 10.46 50.89
N CYS A 963 19.26 11.01 50.91
CA CYS A 963 20.32 10.72 49.95
C CYS A 963 20.59 9.20 49.79
N ALA A 964 20.58 8.44 50.90
CA ALA A 964 20.86 7.00 50.87
C ALA A 964 19.81 6.18 50.08
N GLN A 965 18.52 6.51 50.20
CA GLN A 965 17.49 5.88 49.35
C GLN A 965 17.51 6.44 47.93
N ALA A 966 17.75 7.75 47.78
CA ALA A 966 17.84 8.39 46.47
C ALA A 966 18.91 7.73 45.59
N ILE A 967 20.14 7.60 46.10
CA ILE A 967 21.27 6.93 45.43
C ILE A 967 20.89 5.50 45.04
N SER A 968 20.36 4.69 45.96
CA SER A 968 19.99 3.30 45.68
C SER A 968 18.97 3.15 44.53
N PHE A 969 18.03 4.08 44.41
CA PHE A 969 17.07 4.08 43.28
C PHE A 969 17.67 4.67 41.99
N PHE A 970 18.54 5.69 42.08
CA PHE A 970 19.25 6.20 40.91
C PHE A 970 20.28 5.23 40.35
N GLU A 971 21.00 4.46 41.17
CA GLU A 971 21.91 3.40 40.72
C GLU A 971 21.15 2.29 39.97
N ARG A 972 19.92 1.96 40.40
CA ARG A 972 19.04 1.02 39.69
C ARG A 972 18.55 1.59 38.35
N ALA A 973 18.23 2.88 38.29
CA ALA A 973 17.91 3.55 37.03
C ALA A 973 19.11 3.60 36.08
N LEU A 974 20.29 3.95 36.60
CA LEU A 974 21.56 4.01 35.87
C LEU A 974 21.96 2.65 35.30
N THR A 975 21.84 1.57 36.10
CA THR A 975 22.10 0.19 35.66
C THR A 975 21.22 -0.21 34.47
N ILE A 976 20.00 0.33 34.39
CA ILE A 976 19.07 0.10 33.27
C ILE A 976 19.44 0.96 32.07
N GLN A 977 19.74 2.25 32.27
CA GLN A 977 20.17 3.16 31.20
C GLN A 977 21.45 2.65 30.52
N GLN A 978 22.43 2.17 31.29
CA GLN A 978 23.70 1.60 30.80
C GLN A 978 23.53 0.30 30.00
N LYS A 979 22.42 -0.42 30.17
CA LYS A 979 22.12 -1.68 29.47
C LYS A 979 21.38 -1.48 28.13
N ALA A 980 20.84 -0.28 27.87
CA ALA A 980 20.15 -0.01 26.62
C ALA A 980 21.13 -0.12 25.43
N SER A 981 20.67 -0.68 24.31
CA SER A 981 21.52 -0.91 23.12
C SER A 981 22.10 0.40 22.56
N GLU A 982 21.30 1.47 22.58
CA GLU A 982 21.76 2.85 22.48
C GLU A 982 21.27 3.63 23.73
N PRO A 983 22.14 3.90 24.71
CA PRO A 983 21.76 4.68 25.88
C PRO A 983 21.45 6.13 25.52
N ASN A 984 20.37 6.70 26.08
CA ASN A 984 20.19 8.16 26.04
C ASN A 984 21.27 8.83 26.88
N GLN A 985 22.30 9.31 26.21
CA GLN A 985 23.48 9.92 26.84
C GLN A 985 23.10 11.13 27.71
N LYS A 986 22.01 11.85 27.40
CA LYS A 986 21.55 13.00 28.20
C LYS A 986 20.91 12.55 29.52
N ASP A 987 20.19 11.43 29.52
CA ASP A 987 19.65 10.83 30.76
C ASP A 987 20.76 10.20 31.62
N LEU A 988 21.79 9.63 30.99
CA LEU A 988 23.00 9.18 31.68
C LEU A 988 23.71 10.35 32.38
N VAL A 989 24.06 11.42 31.65
CA VAL A 989 24.69 12.64 32.20
C VAL A 989 23.88 13.22 33.37
N ASN A 990 22.55 13.35 33.19
CA ASN A 990 21.67 13.81 34.27
C ASN A 990 21.73 12.88 35.50
N THR A 991 21.69 11.57 35.30
CA THR A 991 21.69 10.59 36.41
C THR A 991 23.05 10.52 37.11
N TYR A 992 24.17 10.60 36.37
CA TYR A 992 25.51 10.72 36.93
C TYR A 992 25.67 12.01 37.76
N ASN A 993 25.26 13.17 37.21
CA ASN A 993 25.29 14.47 37.91
C ASN A 993 24.48 14.42 39.22
N ILE A 994 23.29 13.81 39.21
CA ILE A 994 22.47 13.71 40.43
C ILE A 994 23.11 12.80 41.47
N ILE A 995 23.63 11.62 41.10
CA ILE A 995 24.29 10.72 42.06
C ILE A 995 25.58 11.37 42.63
N GLY A 996 26.38 12.03 41.78
CA GLY A 996 27.57 12.77 42.21
C GLY A 996 27.22 13.84 43.25
N ARG A 997 26.17 14.62 43.00
CA ARG A 997 25.64 15.61 43.95
C ARG A 997 25.16 14.98 45.26
N MET A 998 24.44 13.86 45.22
CA MET A 998 23.98 13.17 46.45
C MET A 998 25.16 12.64 47.28
N TYR A 999 26.24 12.15 46.66
CA TYR A 999 27.46 11.79 47.38
C TYR A 999 28.19 13.02 47.95
N ASN A 1000 28.20 14.15 47.24
CA ASN A 1000 28.75 15.42 47.74
C ASN A 1000 27.98 15.92 48.98
N GLU A 1001 26.64 15.88 48.96
CA GLU A 1001 25.79 16.20 50.11
C GLU A 1001 25.99 15.23 51.29
N MET A 1002 26.37 13.98 51.03
CA MET A 1002 26.81 13.01 52.05
C MET A 1002 28.27 13.18 52.51
N ASN A 1003 29.05 14.08 51.90
CA ASN A 1003 30.49 14.30 52.12
C ASN A 1003 31.40 13.12 51.67
N ASP A 1004 30.91 12.26 50.78
CA ASP A 1004 31.66 11.17 50.14
C ASP A 1004 32.32 11.70 48.85
N TYR A 1005 33.24 12.66 49.01
CA TYR A 1005 33.78 13.44 47.89
C TYR A 1005 34.52 12.57 46.84
N GLU A 1006 35.13 11.47 47.27
CA GLU A 1006 35.82 10.52 46.37
C GLU A 1006 34.83 9.88 45.38
N LYS A 1007 33.64 9.45 45.86
CA LYS A 1007 32.58 8.99 44.94
C LYS A 1007 31.98 10.12 44.14
N ALA A 1008 31.71 11.28 44.77
CA ALA A 1008 31.12 12.43 44.08
C ALA A 1008 31.91 12.80 42.81
N ILE A 1009 33.23 12.96 42.95
CA ILE A 1009 34.16 13.21 41.84
C ILE A 1009 34.07 12.10 40.78
N SER A 1010 34.12 10.82 41.17
CA SER A 1010 34.08 9.70 40.22
C SER A 1010 32.79 9.58 39.40
N PHE A 1011 31.66 10.12 39.90
CA PHE A 1011 30.40 10.20 39.16
C PHE A 1011 30.37 11.44 38.25
N TYR A 1012 30.88 12.58 38.70
CA TYR A 1012 31.01 13.79 37.88
C TYR A 1012 32.00 13.61 36.72
N GLU A 1013 33.17 12.99 36.94
CA GLU A 1013 34.15 12.70 35.88
C GLU A 1013 33.53 11.91 34.72
N ARG A 1014 32.74 10.87 35.02
CA ARG A 1014 32.01 10.08 34.01
C ARG A 1014 30.96 10.91 33.27
N SER A 1015 30.29 11.81 33.99
CA SER A 1015 29.32 12.75 33.41
C SER A 1015 29.99 13.70 32.42
N ILE A 1016 31.15 14.26 32.81
CA ILE A 1016 31.98 15.12 31.97
C ILE A 1016 32.43 14.37 30.72
N THR A 1017 32.98 13.15 30.84
CA THR A 1017 33.42 12.37 29.67
C THR A 1017 32.31 12.14 28.65
N ILE A 1018 31.11 11.72 29.10
CA ILE A 1018 29.96 11.51 28.21
C ILE A 1018 29.49 12.84 27.58
N CYS A 1019 29.58 13.95 28.32
CA CYS A 1019 29.20 15.27 27.82
C CYS A 1019 30.22 15.83 26.80
N GLU A 1020 31.52 15.55 26.98
CA GLU A 1020 32.58 15.89 26.03
C GLU A 1020 32.48 15.04 24.75
N ASP A 1021 32.29 13.72 24.87
CA ASP A 1021 32.22 12.79 23.74
C ASP A 1021 30.96 12.98 22.86
N HIS A 1022 29.80 13.27 23.47
CA HIS A 1022 28.51 13.29 22.76
C HIS A 1022 27.85 14.67 22.66
N PHE A 1023 28.19 15.63 23.52
CA PHE A 1023 27.46 16.90 23.66
C PHE A 1023 28.36 18.15 23.62
N ALA A 1024 29.52 18.08 22.96
CA ALA A 1024 30.44 19.22 22.78
C ALA A 1024 29.82 20.52 22.18
N ASN A 1025 28.63 20.43 21.57
CA ASN A 1025 27.87 21.57 21.03
C ASN A 1025 26.67 22.02 21.90
N ASP A 1026 26.32 21.30 22.98
CA ASP A 1026 25.30 21.70 23.95
C ASP A 1026 25.96 22.50 25.07
N GLU A 1027 26.28 23.77 24.79
CA GLU A 1027 26.97 24.67 25.72
C GLU A 1027 26.29 24.72 27.10
N GLN A 1028 24.96 24.57 27.17
CA GLN A 1028 24.19 24.62 28.41
C GLN A 1028 24.36 23.34 29.24
N LEU A 1029 24.29 22.16 28.62
CA LEU A 1029 24.53 20.88 29.32
C LEU A 1029 26.00 20.78 29.77
N LEU A 1030 26.93 21.21 28.92
CA LEU A 1030 28.37 21.21 29.19
C LEU A 1030 28.72 22.16 30.34
N ALA A 1031 28.23 23.41 30.31
CA ALA A 1031 28.45 24.38 31.39
C ALA A 1031 27.78 23.96 32.71
N THR A 1032 26.62 23.29 32.65
CA THR A 1032 25.98 22.74 33.85
C THR A 1032 26.81 21.59 34.44
N THR A 1033 27.38 20.73 33.58
CA THR A 1033 28.14 19.54 34.02
C THR A 1033 29.51 19.90 34.60
N TYR A 1034 30.19 20.94 34.08
CA TYR A 1034 31.40 21.49 34.71
C TYR A 1034 31.15 22.37 35.96
N HIS A 1035 29.89 22.71 36.28
CA HIS A 1035 29.55 23.55 37.44
C HIS A 1035 29.26 22.75 38.73
N ASN A 1036 28.87 21.48 38.60
CA ASN A 1036 28.45 20.60 39.70
C ASN A 1036 29.61 20.04 40.53
#